data_AF-A0A7K7Y6Y2-F1
#
_entry.id   AF-A0A7K7Y6Y2-F1
#
_cell.length_a   1.000
_cell.length_b   1.000
_cell.length_c   1.000
_cell.angle_alpha   90.00
_cell.angle_beta   90.00
_cell.angle_gamma   90.00
#
_symmetry.space_group_name_H-M   'P 1'
#
loop_
_entity.id
_entity.type
_entity.pdbx_description
1 polymer ?
#
loop_
_entity_poly.entity_id
_entity_poly.type
_entity_poly.pdbx_seq_one_letter_code
_entity_poly.pdbx_strand_id
1 'polypeptide(L)'
;MKVLFLLLLSPLQGVGATGHREEDFRFCGHRNQTQQSSVIYEHGPATISIENTAQALIIKRPFLPNRRNSYYEYSLPPTLGRYRFCIYWFESNRTLQLAYGKQSILLGGDPSSSIPQGPEAQKAGRTKAFLFNVSYIMKGGKNTSRAPGDEYFFPASPETMPVWEQDVEKQLTALDHLIAQPLAPATGATEQQRLRRKLGELEKMLAKVELEGQNQTFGEATVHATVLRVQPSRAPQHLSFASQREESGEVQGFTVELPSSLFVMVKEREEVVEHRVLLMDINRQTMFQDENSSHVLGDKVVSISLVDTVVANLSDPVVLTFFHDQLPRNVTPLCVFWQEDTSASFGSWDSYGCTTVTGISQTECRCNHLTYFAVLMVSSPEISSMHRNYLSIITYVGCLISALASICTIFFLYFRSKQRDQITSMHIHMNLLAAIFLLDVTFLISEHLAASSSEAICRFGGLFLHFSLLSCLTWMGIEGYNLYRLVIEVFNAYHDHFLLKLCLVGWGLPLLCVMLIFLVSWTNYGPFSVPIYESLDGRATNATICWITNPLIHNVVNLSFFSLVFLFNSVMLGAMVREILRQNKKGHKLKHVLALFGLSILLGIPWALIFFSFTSGVFCLVSLYIFTIINSLQGFLIFVWYWTMVLQARKSPDSQSSSDSAKLQPSSS
;
A
#
# COMPACT_ATOMS: atom_id res chain seq x y z
N MET A 1 -43.49 64.00 27.23
CA MET A 1 -43.50 64.63 28.57
C MET A 1 -43.85 63.55 29.59
N LYS A 2 -42.86 63.16 30.41
CA LYS A 2 -42.99 62.51 31.72
C LYS A 2 -43.90 61.28 31.85
N VAL A 3 -43.31 60.09 31.72
CA VAL A 3 -43.27 59.16 32.87
C VAL A 3 -41.81 58.69 32.96
N LEU A 4 -41.09 59.34 33.88
CA LEU A 4 -39.69 59.10 34.27
C LEU A 4 -39.64 57.77 35.05
N PHE A 5 -38.70 56.88 34.76
CA PHE A 5 -37.37 56.85 35.38
C PHE A 5 -37.46 56.49 36.87
N LEU A 6 -37.50 55.19 37.18
CA LEU A 6 -37.11 54.60 38.45
C LEU A 6 -37.09 53.08 38.26
N LEU A 7 -35.88 52.52 38.13
CA LEU A 7 -35.42 51.18 38.58
C LEU A 7 -34.11 50.78 37.87
N LEU A 8 -33.20 51.75 37.73
CA LEU A 8 -31.75 51.53 37.63
C LEU A 8 -31.14 52.23 38.84
N LEU A 9 -30.67 51.44 39.82
CA LEU A 9 -29.51 51.64 40.69
C LEU A 9 -29.71 50.91 42.03
N SER A 10 -28.77 49.99 42.27
CA SER A 10 -28.48 49.15 43.43
C SER A 10 -28.39 49.86 44.78
N PRO A 11 -28.32 49.08 45.88
CA PRO A 11 -27.22 49.25 46.81
C PRO A 11 -26.35 47.99 46.93
N LEU A 12 -25.04 48.19 46.84
CA LEU A 12 -24.02 47.30 47.41
C LEU A 12 -24.29 47.10 48.90
N GLN A 13 -24.20 45.86 49.39
CA GLN A 13 -23.36 45.48 50.54
C GLN A 13 -23.46 43.97 50.79
N GLY A 14 -22.30 43.29 50.86
CA GLY A 14 -22.20 41.92 51.38
C GLY A 14 -21.23 41.02 50.63
N VAL A 15 -19.94 41.37 50.62
CA VAL A 15 -18.85 40.47 50.23
C VAL A 15 -18.87 39.25 51.15
N GLY A 16 -19.00 38.07 50.54
CA GLY A 16 -18.91 36.76 51.20
C GLY A 16 -18.72 35.64 50.18
N ALA A 17 -17.98 35.90 49.10
CA ALA A 17 -17.61 34.89 48.11
C ALA A 17 -16.55 33.96 48.72
N THR A 18 -16.98 32.90 49.39
CA THR A 18 -16.19 31.67 49.50
C THR A 18 -16.67 30.76 48.38
N GLY A 19 -15.88 30.67 47.31
CA GLY A 19 -16.13 29.70 46.25
C GLY A 19 -16.08 28.29 46.84
N HIS A 20 -17.23 27.67 47.05
CA HIS A 20 -17.29 26.25 47.34
C HIS A 20 -16.89 25.51 46.06
N ARG A 21 -15.62 25.09 45.99
CA ARG A 21 -15.18 24.08 45.02
C ARG A 21 -15.93 22.79 45.35
N GLU A 22 -16.71 22.29 44.41
CA GLU A 22 -17.42 21.02 44.53
C GLU A 22 -16.38 19.88 44.53
N GLU A 23 -16.32 19.09 45.60
CA GLU A 23 -15.40 17.95 45.67
C GLU A 23 -15.99 16.68 45.02
N ASP A 24 -15.13 15.90 44.35
CA ASP A 24 -15.54 14.70 43.62
C ASP A 24 -15.72 13.48 44.54
N PHE A 25 -15.03 13.48 45.68
CA PHE A 25 -15.21 12.48 46.73
C PHE A 25 -14.96 13.07 48.11
N ARG A 26 -15.83 12.70 49.05
CA ARG A 26 -15.73 13.06 50.47
C ARG A 26 -15.97 11.83 51.33
N PHE A 27 -15.07 11.52 52.25
CA PHE A 27 -15.25 10.48 53.26
C PHE A 27 -15.03 11.06 54.65
N CYS A 28 -16.02 10.97 55.53
CA CYS A 28 -15.94 11.50 56.89
C CYS A 28 -16.24 10.42 57.93
N GLY A 29 -15.63 10.56 59.11
CA GLY A 29 -15.90 9.68 60.25
C GLY A 29 -15.35 10.22 61.56
N HIS A 30 -15.61 9.48 62.64
CA HIS A 30 -15.03 9.69 63.95
C HIS A 30 -14.03 8.60 64.27
N ARG A 31 -12.79 8.99 64.57
CA ARG A 31 -11.71 8.12 65.02
C ARG A 31 -11.47 8.31 66.51
N ASN A 32 -11.34 7.22 67.26
CA ASN A 32 -10.93 7.28 68.65
C ASN A 32 -9.42 7.01 68.75
N GLN A 33 -8.65 8.04 69.09
CA GLN A 33 -7.20 7.96 69.16
C GLN A 33 -6.76 7.63 70.58
N THR A 34 -6.35 6.38 70.80
CA THR A 34 -5.98 5.83 72.12
C THR A 34 -4.47 5.89 72.40
N GLN A 35 -3.66 6.14 71.37
CA GLN A 35 -2.20 6.22 71.44
C GLN A 35 -1.67 7.19 70.38
N GLN A 36 -0.37 7.48 70.41
CA GLN A 36 0.29 8.27 69.36
C GLN A 36 0.09 7.58 68.01
N SER A 37 -0.29 8.37 67.01
CA SER A 37 -0.70 7.84 65.72
C SER A 37 -0.26 8.69 64.55
N SER A 38 -0.16 8.09 63.38
CA SER A 38 0.17 8.75 62.12
C SER A 38 -0.89 8.49 61.04
N VAL A 39 -0.82 9.26 59.97
CA VAL A 39 -1.53 9.03 58.72
C VAL A 39 -0.54 8.47 57.73
N ILE A 40 -0.84 7.30 57.18
CA ILE A 40 -0.02 6.67 56.16
C ILE A 40 -0.77 6.77 54.84
N TYR A 41 -0.17 7.43 53.86
CA TYR A 41 -0.69 7.52 52.50
C TYR A 41 0.19 6.68 51.57
N GLU A 42 -0.35 5.58 51.06
CA GLU A 42 0.40 4.59 50.28
C GLU A 42 -0.33 4.16 49.01
N HIS A 43 0.41 3.54 48.09
CA HIS A 43 -0.17 2.99 46.88
C HIS A 43 -1.02 1.73 47.21
N GLY A 44 -2.22 1.65 46.65
CA GLY A 44 -3.17 0.55 46.81
C GLY A 44 -3.74 0.06 45.47
N PRO A 45 -4.50 -1.03 45.45
CA PRO A 45 -5.11 -1.59 44.22
C PRO A 45 -6.15 -0.64 43.61
N ALA A 46 -6.83 -1.04 42.52
CA ALA A 46 -7.78 -0.24 41.71
C ALA A 46 -8.98 0.41 42.47
N THR A 47 -9.06 0.29 43.79
CA THR A 47 -10.09 0.84 44.67
C THR A 47 -9.46 1.76 45.72
N ILE A 48 -10.14 2.84 46.09
CA ILE A 48 -9.75 3.67 47.24
C ILE A 48 -10.06 2.86 48.50
N SER A 49 -9.07 2.57 49.34
CA SER A 49 -9.27 1.87 50.61
C SER A 49 -8.83 2.72 51.81
N ILE A 50 -9.66 2.77 52.83
CA ILE A 50 -9.38 3.49 54.08
C ILE A 50 -9.39 2.45 55.19
N GLU A 51 -8.24 2.25 55.82
CA GLU A 51 -8.02 1.28 56.89
C GLU A 51 -7.61 2.01 58.17
N ASN A 52 -8.22 1.64 59.29
CA ASN A 52 -7.97 2.25 60.58
C ASN A 52 -7.42 1.25 61.59
N THR A 53 -6.27 1.61 62.16
CA THR A 53 -5.63 0.87 63.24
C THR A 53 -5.42 1.79 64.44
N ALA A 54 -5.11 1.23 65.60
CA ALA A 54 -4.75 2.03 66.78
C ALA A 54 -3.49 2.88 66.52
N GLN A 55 -2.56 2.38 65.69
CA GLN A 55 -1.27 3.00 65.36
C GLN A 55 -1.39 4.02 64.22
N ALA A 56 -2.19 3.75 63.19
CA ALA A 56 -2.25 4.60 62.00
C ALA A 56 -3.62 4.62 61.32
N LEU A 57 -3.93 5.76 60.68
CA LEU A 57 -4.98 5.87 59.67
C LEU A 57 -4.33 5.70 58.28
N ILE A 58 -4.60 4.59 57.63
CA ILE A 58 -3.98 4.21 56.36
C ILE A 58 -4.95 4.52 55.23
N ILE A 59 -4.51 5.32 54.27
CA ILE A 59 -5.27 5.71 53.09
C ILE A 59 -4.51 5.14 51.90
N LYS A 60 -5.06 4.11 51.27
CA LYS A 60 -4.48 3.51 50.07
C LYS A 60 -5.25 3.91 48.83
N ARG A 61 -4.51 4.17 47.75
CA ARG A 61 -5.08 4.66 46.50
C ARG A 61 -4.33 4.13 45.28
N PRO A 62 -5.00 3.95 44.12
CA PRO A 62 -4.33 3.59 42.88
C PRO A 62 -3.30 4.61 42.35
N PHE A 63 -3.08 5.77 42.99
CA PHE A 63 -2.12 6.77 42.50
C PHE A 63 -1.42 7.58 43.61
N LEU A 64 -0.12 7.83 43.42
CA LEU A 64 0.72 8.75 44.19
C LEU A 64 1.17 9.89 43.26
N PRO A 65 1.24 11.15 43.74
CA PRO A 65 1.66 12.29 42.93
C PRO A 65 3.16 12.31 42.58
N ASN A 66 4.01 11.54 43.27
CA ASN A 66 5.43 11.40 42.93
C ASN A 66 5.94 10.01 43.35
N ARG A 67 6.59 9.27 42.44
CA ARG A 67 6.93 7.84 42.62
C ARG A 67 8.24 7.56 43.35
N ARG A 68 8.95 8.60 43.85
CA ARG A 68 10.20 8.40 44.61
C ARG A 68 9.98 7.76 45.99
N ASN A 69 8.82 7.98 46.62
CA ASN A 69 8.50 7.41 47.93
C ASN A 69 7.35 6.41 47.79
N SER A 70 7.53 5.20 48.34
CA SER A 70 6.52 4.13 48.31
C SER A 70 5.32 4.38 49.23
N TYR A 71 5.48 5.27 50.22
CA TYR A 71 4.44 5.76 51.13
C TYR A 71 4.84 7.12 51.71
N TYR A 72 3.86 7.90 52.17
CA TYR A 72 4.04 9.14 52.92
C TYR A 72 3.46 8.96 54.31
N GLU A 73 4.22 9.35 55.34
CA GLU A 73 3.75 9.31 56.72
C GLU A 73 3.65 10.74 57.28
N TYR A 74 2.53 11.05 57.91
CA TYR A 74 2.24 12.34 58.53
C TYR A 74 1.87 12.14 60.01
N SER A 75 2.48 12.89 60.90
CA SER A 75 2.19 12.83 62.34
C SER A 75 0.82 13.45 62.66
N LEU A 76 -0.03 12.75 63.43
CA LEU A 76 -1.28 13.30 63.95
C LEU A 76 -1.06 14.05 65.27
N PRO A 77 -2.04 14.86 65.74
CA PRO A 77 -1.94 15.55 67.03
C PRO A 77 -1.61 14.58 68.17
N PRO A 78 -0.73 14.94 69.12
CA PRO A 78 -0.35 14.08 70.23
C PRO A 78 -1.45 13.93 71.30
N THR A 79 -2.51 14.75 71.24
CA THR A 79 -3.63 14.72 72.18
C THR A 79 -4.51 13.49 71.95
N LEU A 80 -4.80 12.75 73.01
CA LEU A 80 -5.65 11.56 72.94
C LEU A 80 -7.12 11.95 73.02
N GLY A 81 -7.99 11.22 72.30
CA GLY A 81 -9.42 11.46 72.31
C GLY A 81 -10.11 11.19 70.98
N ARG A 82 -11.35 11.64 70.87
CA ARG A 82 -12.19 11.42 69.70
C ARG A 82 -12.03 12.56 68.70
N TYR A 83 -11.56 12.24 67.49
CA TYR A 83 -11.39 13.19 66.40
C TYR A 83 -12.42 12.94 65.30
N ARG A 84 -13.02 14.02 64.81
CA ARG A 84 -13.72 14.01 63.53
C ARG A 84 -12.70 14.24 62.43
N PHE A 85 -12.77 13.43 61.39
CA PHE A 85 -11.95 13.62 60.21
C PHE A 85 -12.78 13.53 58.93
N CYS A 86 -12.31 14.20 57.89
CA CYS A 86 -12.85 14.15 56.55
C CYS A 86 -11.71 14.14 55.54
N ILE A 87 -11.77 13.22 54.59
CA ILE A 87 -10.89 13.12 53.43
C ILE A 87 -11.66 13.72 52.26
N TYR A 88 -11.05 14.71 51.60
CA TYR A 88 -11.58 15.40 50.43
C TYR A 88 -10.68 15.12 49.24
N TRP A 89 -11.28 14.79 48.11
CA TRP A 89 -10.60 14.63 46.85
C TRP A 89 -11.21 15.55 45.80
N PHE A 90 -10.32 16.31 45.15
CA PHE A 90 -10.62 17.15 44.01
C PHE A 90 -9.93 16.57 42.77
N GLU A 91 -10.71 16.10 41.81
CA GLU A 91 -10.26 15.50 40.55
C GLU A 91 -9.61 16.57 39.65
N SER A 92 -10.23 17.75 39.55
CA SER A 92 -9.75 18.86 38.70
C SER A 92 -8.32 19.31 39.00
N ASN A 93 -7.95 19.30 40.29
CA ASN A 93 -6.65 19.77 40.76
C ASN A 93 -5.75 18.63 41.24
N ARG A 94 -6.25 17.38 41.18
CA ARG A 94 -5.58 16.16 41.65
C ARG A 94 -5.08 16.25 43.10
N THR A 95 -5.75 17.02 43.95
CA THR A 95 -5.37 17.22 45.35
C THR A 95 -6.16 16.31 46.28
N LEU A 96 -5.47 15.78 47.30
CA LEU A 96 -6.07 15.02 48.39
C LEU A 96 -5.81 15.75 49.70
N GLN A 97 -6.87 16.05 50.42
CA GLN A 97 -6.80 16.82 51.66
C GLN A 97 -7.46 16.05 52.79
N LEU A 98 -6.75 15.90 53.90
CA LEU A 98 -7.26 15.32 55.14
C LEU A 98 -7.48 16.43 56.16
N ALA A 99 -8.73 16.69 56.51
CA ALA A 99 -9.06 17.46 57.70
C ALA A 99 -9.18 16.49 58.90
N TYR A 100 -8.35 16.66 59.92
CA TYR A 100 -8.34 15.85 61.14
C TYR A 100 -8.42 16.75 62.37
N GLY A 101 -9.60 16.80 63.02
CA GLY A 101 -9.86 17.74 64.10
C GLY A 101 -9.77 19.20 63.62
N LYS A 102 -8.75 19.93 64.12
CA LYS A 102 -8.45 21.31 63.70
C LYS A 102 -7.31 21.40 62.67
N GLN A 103 -6.64 20.30 62.37
CA GLN A 103 -5.54 20.26 61.41
C GLN A 103 -6.05 19.92 60.01
N SER A 104 -5.42 20.49 59.00
CA SER A 104 -5.66 20.19 57.59
C SER A 104 -4.32 19.82 56.95
N ILE A 105 -4.26 18.62 56.38
CA ILE A 105 -3.04 18.02 55.85
C ILE A 105 -3.26 17.79 54.36
N LEU A 106 -2.40 18.38 53.52
CA LEU A 106 -2.37 18.08 52.09
C LEU A 106 -1.54 16.81 51.89
N LEU A 107 -2.18 15.75 51.41
CA LEU A 107 -1.55 14.45 51.21
C LEU A 107 -0.89 14.40 49.82
N GLY A 108 0.39 14.02 49.77
CA GLY A 108 1.16 13.85 48.54
C GLY A 108 1.88 15.09 47.99
N GLY A 109 1.87 16.24 48.69
CA GLY A 109 2.75 17.38 48.37
C GLY A 109 4.15 17.22 48.96
N ASP A 110 5.16 17.87 48.37
CA ASP A 110 6.55 17.83 48.84
C ASP A 110 6.65 18.32 50.31
N PRO A 111 7.30 17.60 51.25
CA PRO A 111 6.95 17.78 52.65
C PRO A 111 8.02 18.58 53.41
N SER A 112 7.59 19.65 54.08
CA SER A 112 8.24 20.20 55.26
C SER A 112 8.01 19.35 56.53
N SER A 113 7.37 18.18 56.41
CA SER A 113 6.96 17.33 57.54
C SER A 113 7.06 15.80 57.30
N SER A 114 7.64 15.35 56.19
CA SER A 114 7.84 13.90 55.96
C SER A 114 9.14 13.44 56.57
N ILE A 115 9.08 12.30 57.24
CA ILE A 115 10.27 11.55 57.66
C ILE A 115 10.58 10.56 56.55
N PRO A 116 11.77 10.60 55.90
CA PRO A 116 12.22 9.52 55.05
C PRO A 116 12.71 8.38 55.94
N GLN A 117 12.04 7.22 55.91
CA GLN A 117 12.57 5.97 56.46
C GLN A 117 12.75 4.93 55.34
N GLY A 118 13.91 4.27 55.34
CA GLY A 118 14.29 3.26 54.36
C GLY A 118 13.39 2.01 54.37
N PRO A 119 13.54 1.14 53.36
CA PRO A 119 12.63 0.03 53.14
C PRO A 119 12.97 -1.14 54.06
N GLU A 120 12.44 -1.13 55.29
CA GLU A 120 12.14 -2.33 56.10
C GLU A 120 11.68 -1.91 57.51
N ALA A 121 10.38 -1.71 57.69
CA ALA A 121 9.76 -1.73 59.03
C ALA A 121 8.29 -2.17 58.97
N GLN A 122 8.07 -3.41 59.41
CA GLN A 122 6.86 -3.88 60.11
C GLN A 122 5.55 -3.99 59.33
N LYS A 123 5.39 -5.14 58.65
CA LYS A 123 4.12 -5.88 58.56
C LYS A 123 3.85 -6.68 59.86
N ALA A 124 4.22 -6.13 61.02
CA ALA A 124 4.05 -6.76 62.33
C ALA A 124 2.80 -6.17 63.02
N GLY A 125 1.75 -6.98 63.12
CA GLY A 125 0.61 -6.84 64.05
C GLY A 125 0.08 -5.44 64.37
N ARG A 126 -0.49 -4.72 63.40
CA ARG A 126 -1.29 -3.50 63.70
C ARG A 126 -2.66 -3.92 64.27
N THR A 127 -3.10 -3.24 65.33
CA THR A 127 -4.38 -3.56 66.00
C THR A 127 -5.50 -2.82 65.28
N LYS A 128 -6.42 -3.56 64.64
CA LYS A 128 -7.60 -3.01 63.96
C LYS A 128 -8.47 -2.22 64.95
N ALA A 129 -8.95 -1.05 64.53
CA ALA A 129 -9.78 -0.19 65.35
C ALA A 129 -10.95 0.37 64.53
N PHE A 130 -12.16 0.37 65.09
CA PHE A 130 -13.34 0.83 64.36
C PHE A 130 -13.40 2.35 64.23
N LEU A 131 -13.85 2.79 63.05
CA LEU A 131 -14.32 4.14 62.78
C LEU A 131 -15.83 4.20 63.04
N PHE A 132 -16.29 5.33 63.59
CA PHE A 132 -17.69 5.55 63.95
C PHE A 132 -18.31 6.69 63.14
N ASN A 133 -19.64 6.70 62.99
CA ASN A 133 -20.39 7.71 62.23
C ASN A 133 -19.78 7.97 60.84
N VAL A 134 -19.53 6.89 60.10
CA VAL A 134 -18.88 6.97 58.79
C VAL A 134 -19.91 7.35 57.74
N SER A 135 -19.55 8.31 56.89
CA SER A 135 -20.37 8.78 55.78
C SER A 135 -19.51 9.14 54.57
N TYR A 136 -20.00 8.89 53.36
CA TYR A 136 -19.29 9.26 52.14
C TYR A 136 -20.19 9.88 51.07
N ILE A 137 -19.59 10.65 50.18
CA ILE A 137 -20.20 11.27 49.01
C ILE A 137 -19.27 11.01 47.81
N MET A 138 -19.85 10.60 46.68
CA MET A 138 -19.21 10.54 45.37
C MET A 138 -19.88 11.58 44.47
N LYS A 139 -19.15 12.12 43.48
CA LYS A 139 -19.64 13.10 42.49
C LYS A 139 -21.03 12.72 41.94
N GLY A 140 -22.00 13.65 42.04
CA GLY A 140 -23.39 13.44 41.62
C GLY A 140 -24.25 12.55 42.55
N GLY A 141 -23.69 12.04 43.65
CA GLY A 141 -24.36 11.19 44.62
C GLY A 141 -24.86 11.92 45.88
N LYS A 142 -25.70 11.26 46.68
CA LYS A 142 -26.16 11.74 47.99
C LYS A 142 -25.26 11.24 49.12
N ASN A 143 -25.22 11.98 50.23
CA ASN A 143 -24.50 11.59 51.44
C ASN A 143 -25.01 10.25 51.99
N THR A 144 -24.15 9.24 51.98
CA THR A 144 -24.49 7.85 52.34
C THR A 144 -23.74 7.44 53.61
N SER A 145 -24.48 7.04 54.66
CA SER A 145 -23.88 6.52 55.89
C SER A 145 -23.47 5.05 55.75
N ARG A 146 -22.40 4.66 56.45
CA ARG A 146 -21.90 3.28 56.52
C ARG A 146 -21.84 2.81 57.97
N ALA A 147 -21.97 1.49 58.16
CA ALA A 147 -21.82 0.87 59.47
C ALA A 147 -20.38 1.05 60.01
N PRO A 148 -20.19 1.09 61.34
CA PRO A 148 -18.85 1.10 61.94
C PRO A 148 -18.02 -0.10 61.49
N GLY A 149 -16.73 0.14 61.30
CA GLY A 149 -15.81 -0.80 60.69
C GLY A 149 -14.39 -0.25 60.69
N ASP A 150 -13.42 -1.13 60.51
CA ASP A 150 -11.98 -0.86 60.50
C ASP A 150 -11.44 -0.66 59.08
N GLU A 151 -12.17 -1.06 58.04
CA GLU A 151 -11.75 -0.95 56.65
C GLU A 151 -12.94 -0.65 55.72
N TYR A 152 -12.72 0.24 54.74
CA TYR A 152 -13.73 0.67 53.77
C TYR A 152 -13.13 0.70 52.37
N PHE A 153 -13.91 0.24 51.39
CA PHE A 153 -13.51 0.18 49.98
C PHE A 153 -14.48 0.96 49.10
N PHE A 154 -13.94 1.74 48.17
CA PHE A 154 -14.70 2.51 47.19
C PHE A 154 -14.17 2.23 45.77
N PRO A 155 -15.04 1.91 44.81
CA PRO A 155 -14.64 1.70 43.42
C PRO A 155 -14.16 3.03 42.82
N ALA A 156 -12.99 3.02 42.16
CA ALA A 156 -12.57 4.12 41.30
C ALA A 156 -13.14 3.90 39.89
N SER A 157 -13.58 4.97 39.21
CA SER A 157 -14.03 4.86 37.82
C SER A 157 -12.84 4.52 36.92
N PRO A 158 -12.93 3.52 36.01
CA PRO A 158 -11.86 3.20 35.07
C PRO A 158 -11.51 4.33 34.10
N GLU A 159 -12.49 5.20 33.79
CA GLU A 159 -12.33 6.27 32.80
C GLU A 159 -11.43 7.42 33.28
N THR A 160 -11.17 7.54 34.59
CA THR A 160 -10.40 8.64 35.19
C THR A 160 -9.05 8.19 35.76
N MET A 161 -8.58 6.99 35.42
CA MET A 161 -7.23 6.56 35.80
C MET A 161 -6.18 7.26 34.92
N PRO A 162 -5.19 7.97 35.50
CA PRO A 162 -4.07 8.47 34.73
C PRO A 162 -3.26 7.27 34.21
N VAL A 163 -2.97 7.27 32.91
CA VAL A 163 -2.05 6.30 32.31
C VAL A 163 -0.63 6.78 32.60
N TRP A 164 0.18 5.95 33.24
CA TRP A 164 1.56 6.30 33.56
C TRP A 164 2.52 5.78 32.48
N GLU A 165 3.67 6.43 32.37
CA GLU A 165 4.78 6.03 31.51
C GLU A 165 5.09 4.52 31.58
N GLN A 166 5.16 3.96 32.79
CA GLN A 166 5.48 2.54 32.95
C GLN A 166 4.42 1.59 32.39
N ASP A 167 3.15 2.00 32.40
CA ASP A 167 2.07 1.19 31.84
C ASP A 167 2.16 1.18 30.30
N VAL A 168 2.56 2.31 29.72
CA VAL A 168 2.84 2.46 28.28
C VAL A 168 4.07 1.63 27.89
N GLU A 169 5.18 1.77 28.61
CA GLU A 169 6.43 1.01 28.37
C GLU A 169 6.21 -0.50 28.45
N LYS A 170 5.41 -0.95 29.40
CA LYS A 170 5.05 -2.38 29.52
C LYS A 170 4.26 -2.88 28.30
N GLN A 171 3.32 -2.09 27.78
CA GLN A 171 2.56 -2.47 26.58
C GLN A 171 3.40 -2.41 25.31
N LEU A 172 4.28 -1.41 25.18
CA LEU A 172 5.27 -1.31 24.10
C LEU A 172 6.18 -2.53 24.07
N THR A 173 6.78 -2.89 25.21
CA THR A 173 7.62 -4.09 25.33
C THR A 173 6.87 -5.37 24.94
N ALA A 174 5.60 -5.48 25.34
CA ALA A 174 4.76 -6.61 24.96
C ALA A 174 4.40 -6.64 23.46
N LEU A 175 4.26 -5.47 22.83
CA LEU A 175 4.02 -5.33 21.40
C LEU A 175 5.29 -5.66 20.59
N ASP A 176 6.45 -5.15 21.00
CA ASP A 176 7.75 -5.45 20.40
C ASP A 176 8.03 -6.96 20.38
N HIS A 177 7.78 -7.64 21.50
CA HIS A 177 7.95 -9.09 21.57
C HIS A 177 7.02 -9.86 20.60
N LEU A 178 5.81 -9.35 20.36
CA LEU A 178 4.90 -9.97 19.40
C LEU A 178 5.33 -9.71 17.96
N ILE A 179 5.83 -8.51 17.66
CA ILE A 179 6.34 -8.15 16.34
C ILE A 179 7.61 -8.94 15.98
N ALA A 180 8.43 -9.27 16.97
CA ALA A 180 9.65 -10.06 16.79
C ALA A 180 9.41 -11.55 16.45
N GLN A 181 8.19 -12.07 16.65
CA GLN A 181 7.87 -13.47 16.36
C GLN A 181 7.54 -13.71 14.87
N PRO A 182 8.09 -14.76 14.23
CA PRO A 182 7.78 -15.05 12.84
C PRO A 182 6.32 -15.50 12.67
N LEU A 183 5.59 -14.83 11.77
CA LEU A 183 4.20 -15.18 11.44
C LEU A 183 4.12 -16.48 10.64
N ALA A 184 3.28 -17.43 11.07
CA ALA A 184 3.01 -18.66 10.33
C ALA A 184 2.09 -18.38 9.11
N PRO A 185 2.36 -18.98 7.94
CA PRO A 185 1.66 -18.64 6.68
C PRO A 185 0.16 -18.97 6.65
N ALA A 186 -0.33 -19.87 7.50
CA ALA A 186 -1.76 -20.25 7.55
C ALA A 186 -2.64 -19.32 8.41
N THR A 187 -2.05 -18.48 9.27
CA THR A 187 -2.78 -17.61 10.23
C THR A 187 -2.41 -16.13 10.12
N GLY A 188 -1.67 -15.75 9.06
CA GLY A 188 -1.02 -14.44 8.94
C GLY A 188 -1.99 -13.25 9.04
N ALA A 189 -3.13 -13.31 8.37
CA ALA A 189 -4.11 -12.21 8.35
C ALA A 189 -4.74 -11.94 9.73
N THR A 190 -5.06 -13.00 10.49
CA THR A 190 -5.68 -12.89 11.81
C THR A 190 -4.70 -12.36 12.85
N GLU A 191 -3.43 -12.77 12.78
CA GLU A 191 -2.38 -12.22 13.67
C GLU A 191 -2.03 -10.78 13.32
N GLN A 192 -2.01 -10.39 12.03
CA GLN A 192 -1.86 -8.98 11.61
C GLN A 192 -2.98 -8.09 12.16
N GLN A 193 -4.23 -8.55 12.09
CA GLN A 193 -5.37 -7.82 12.66
C GLN A 193 -5.24 -7.71 14.20
N ARG A 194 -4.75 -8.76 14.87
CA ARG A 194 -4.49 -8.73 16.32
C ARG A 194 -3.41 -7.72 16.71
N LEU A 195 -2.33 -7.63 15.93
CA LEU A 195 -1.26 -6.64 16.11
C LEU A 195 -1.79 -5.21 15.95
N ARG A 196 -2.53 -4.93 14.86
CA ARG A 196 -3.17 -3.63 14.62
C ARG A 196 -4.15 -3.23 15.73
N ARG A 197 -4.95 -4.18 16.22
CA ARG A 197 -5.83 -3.91 17.38
C ARG A 197 -5.03 -3.53 18.63
N LYS A 198 -3.91 -4.21 18.91
CA LYS A 198 -3.03 -3.85 20.03
C LYS A 198 -2.38 -2.48 19.86
N LEU A 199 -2.01 -2.12 18.63
CA LEU A 199 -1.51 -0.79 18.30
C LEU A 199 -2.56 0.29 18.58
N GLY A 200 -3.80 0.09 18.14
CA GLY A 200 -4.90 1.03 18.43
C GLY A 200 -5.22 1.16 19.92
N GLU A 201 -5.07 0.09 20.72
CA GLU A 201 -5.18 0.18 22.18
C GLU A 201 -4.00 0.98 22.80
N LEU A 202 -2.79 0.84 22.26
CA LEU A 202 -1.63 1.62 22.67
C LEU A 202 -1.81 3.11 22.33
N GLU A 203 -2.33 3.45 21.15
CA GLU A 203 -2.64 4.84 20.77
C GLU A 203 -3.63 5.49 21.76
N LYS A 204 -4.68 4.76 22.17
CA LYS A 204 -5.62 5.22 23.20
C LYS A 204 -4.96 5.43 24.57
N MET A 205 -3.99 4.60 24.93
CA MET A 205 -3.21 4.77 26.17
C MET A 205 -2.30 6.00 26.10
N LEU A 206 -1.58 6.17 24.98
CA LEU A 206 -0.70 7.31 24.72
C LEU A 206 -1.46 8.64 24.70
N ALA A 207 -2.70 8.66 24.19
CA ALA A 207 -3.56 9.83 24.24
C ALA A 207 -3.79 10.34 25.69
N LYS A 208 -3.88 9.40 26.65
CA LYS A 208 -4.20 9.65 28.07
C LYS A 208 -2.98 9.66 29.00
N VAL A 209 -1.77 9.47 28.48
CA VAL A 209 -0.56 9.37 29.30
C VAL A 209 -0.27 10.70 30.01
N GLU A 210 0.18 10.63 31.25
CA GLU A 210 0.69 11.79 31.95
C GLU A 210 2.14 12.06 31.55
N LEU A 211 2.37 13.21 30.94
CA LEU A 211 3.70 13.65 30.50
C LEU A 211 4.33 14.56 31.58
N GLU A 212 5.60 14.31 31.91
CA GLU A 212 6.36 15.16 32.83
C GLU A 212 6.84 16.48 32.18
N GLY A 213 6.80 16.57 30.84
CA GLY A 213 7.27 17.71 30.05
C GLY A 213 6.37 18.09 28.87
N GLN A 214 6.91 18.91 27.94
CA GLN A 214 6.21 19.30 26.71
C GLN A 214 6.15 18.16 25.69
N ASN A 215 7.16 17.30 25.66
CA ASN A 215 7.20 16.10 24.85
C ASN A 215 7.80 14.94 25.65
N GLN A 216 7.43 13.72 25.28
CA GLN A 216 8.02 12.50 25.83
C GLN A 216 7.99 11.41 24.77
N THR A 217 9.08 10.67 24.67
CA THR A 217 9.24 9.53 23.76
C THR A 217 9.30 8.25 24.59
N PHE A 218 8.59 7.22 24.12
CA PHE A 218 8.44 5.91 24.75
C PHE A 218 8.93 4.83 23.80
N GLY A 219 9.43 3.72 24.35
CA GLY A 219 9.87 2.54 23.60
C GLY A 219 11.32 2.60 23.12
N GLU A 220 11.99 1.45 23.15
CA GLU A 220 13.43 1.31 22.90
C GLU A 220 13.78 0.45 21.67
N ALA A 221 12.81 -0.22 21.03
CA ALA A 221 13.08 -1.23 20.01
C ALA A 221 12.35 -1.01 18.67
N THR A 222 11.19 -1.66 18.47
CA THR A 222 10.55 -1.69 17.13
C THR A 222 9.59 -0.53 16.93
N VAL A 223 8.95 -0.08 18.01
CA VAL A 223 8.01 1.02 18.01
C VAL A 223 8.52 2.11 18.96
N HIS A 224 8.79 3.29 18.42
CA HIS A 224 9.05 4.49 19.21
C HIS A 224 7.86 5.43 19.12
N ALA A 225 7.22 5.73 20.25
CA ALA A 225 6.05 6.59 20.31
C ALA A 225 6.40 7.91 20.98
N THR A 226 6.17 9.04 20.32
CA THR A 226 6.39 10.38 20.86
C THR A 226 5.06 11.10 21.02
N VAL A 227 4.79 11.60 22.23
CA VAL A 227 3.61 12.41 22.53
C VAL A 227 4.05 13.85 22.79
N LEU A 228 3.41 14.80 22.10
CA LEU A 228 3.70 16.23 22.17
C LEU A 228 2.48 17.01 22.68
N ARG A 229 2.68 17.85 23.69
CA ARG A 229 1.68 18.84 24.16
C ARG A 229 1.85 20.13 23.35
N VAL A 230 0.80 20.52 22.64
CA VAL A 230 0.76 21.73 21.82
C VAL A 230 -0.34 22.65 22.35
N GLN A 231 0.07 23.83 22.83
CA GLN A 231 -0.88 24.85 23.25
C GLN A 231 -1.47 25.55 22.01
N PRO A 232 -2.80 25.65 21.89
CA PRO A 232 -3.43 26.39 20.80
C PRO A 232 -2.99 27.85 20.81
N SER A 233 -2.72 28.43 19.64
CA SER A 233 -2.31 29.84 19.50
C SER A 233 -3.18 30.57 18.47
N ARG A 234 -3.22 31.91 18.54
CA ARG A 234 -3.84 32.77 17.52
C ARG A 234 -2.99 32.89 16.25
N ALA A 235 -1.70 32.63 16.36
CA ALA A 235 -0.74 32.59 15.25
C ALA A 235 0.19 31.38 15.46
N PRO A 236 -0.31 30.16 15.24
CA PRO A 236 0.51 28.96 15.35
C PRO A 236 1.61 28.95 14.28
N GLN A 237 2.74 28.34 14.61
CA GLN A 237 3.82 28.06 13.65
C GLN A 237 3.75 26.59 13.22
N HIS A 238 4.45 26.25 12.14
CA HIS A 238 4.62 24.85 11.75
C HIS A 238 5.39 24.10 12.84
N LEU A 239 4.98 22.87 13.11
CA LEU A 239 5.65 22.02 14.08
C LEU A 239 6.52 21.01 13.33
N SER A 240 7.83 21.09 13.49
CA SER A 240 8.77 20.13 12.90
C SER A 240 9.23 19.10 13.93
N PHE A 241 9.32 17.86 13.48
CA PHE A 241 9.86 16.73 14.22
C PHE A 241 10.95 16.07 13.37
N ALA A 242 12.02 15.62 14.02
CA ALA A 242 13.09 14.86 13.39
C ALA A 242 13.35 13.60 14.20
N SER A 243 13.44 12.46 13.51
CA SER A 243 13.84 11.20 14.14
C SER A 243 15.32 11.23 14.49
N GLN A 244 15.75 10.33 15.38
CA GLN A 244 17.17 10.03 15.52
C GLN A 244 17.70 9.45 14.19
N ARG A 245 18.96 9.75 13.87
CA ARG A 245 19.60 9.22 12.67
C ARG A 245 20.19 7.85 12.96
N GLU A 246 19.94 6.90 12.07
CA GLU A 246 20.51 5.55 12.09
C GLU A 246 21.62 5.45 11.02
N GLU A 247 22.82 4.98 11.41
CA GLU A 247 23.96 4.88 10.49
C GLU A 247 23.94 3.63 9.60
N SER A 248 23.13 2.61 9.93
CA SER A 248 23.15 1.29 9.25
C SER A 248 21.82 0.83 8.65
N GLY A 249 20.79 1.66 8.65
CA GLY A 249 19.48 1.35 8.06
C GLY A 249 19.35 1.84 6.61
N GLU A 250 18.49 1.20 5.80
CA GLU A 250 18.14 1.71 4.45
C GLU A 250 17.55 3.12 4.51
N VAL A 251 16.80 3.42 5.58
CA VAL A 251 16.35 4.77 5.94
C VAL A 251 17.21 5.26 7.09
N GLN A 252 17.97 6.32 6.84
CA GLN A 252 18.87 6.94 7.82
C GLN A 252 18.12 7.81 8.84
N GLY A 253 16.87 8.16 8.56
CA GLY A 253 16.00 8.94 9.45
C GLY A 253 14.88 9.61 8.68
N PHE A 254 13.99 10.30 9.38
CA PHE A 254 12.91 11.06 8.78
C PHE A 254 12.63 12.37 9.50
N THR A 255 12.02 13.31 8.80
CA THR A 255 11.44 14.53 9.37
C THR A 255 9.97 14.64 9.06
N VAL A 256 9.19 15.22 9.97
CA VAL A 256 7.77 15.50 9.79
C VAL A 256 7.53 16.97 10.05
N GLU A 257 6.88 17.66 9.11
CA GLU A 257 6.43 19.04 9.27
C GLU A 257 4.91 19.09 9.27
N LEU A 258 4.35 19.49 10.42
CA LEU A 258 2.92 19.63 10.61
C LEU A 258 2.50 21.09 10.36
N PRO A 259 1.47 21.32 9.53
CA PRO A 259 1.03 22.65 9.17
C PRO A 259 0.41 23.38 10.37
N SER A 260 0.66 24.68 10.44
CA SER A 260 0.16 25.54 11.53
C SER A 260 -1.37 25.59 11.63
N SER A 261 -2.06 25.33 10.51
CA SER A 261 -3.52 25.26 10.41
C SER A 261 -4.17 24.25 11.37
N LEU A 262 -3.41 23.24 11.83
CA LEU A 262 -3.88 22.23 12.79
C LEU A 262 -4.04 22.76 14.22
N PHE A 263 -3.38 23.87 14.57
CA PHE A 263 -3.26 24.34 15.95
C PHE A 263 -3.90 25.72 16.19
N VAL A 264 -4.80 26.13 15.30
CA VAL A 264 -5.47 27.44 15.36
C VAL A 264 -6.56 27.41 16.43
N MET A 265 -6.56 28.39 17.34
CA MET A 265 -7.67 28.59 18.28
C MET A 265 -8.97 28.99 17.55
N VAL A 266 -10.01 28.16 17.67
CA VAL A 266 -11.38 28.51 17.26
C VAL A 266 -12.10 29.22 18.40
N LYS A 267 -12.62 30.42 18.14
CA LYS A 267 -13.11 31.40 19.13
C LYS A 267 -14.42 31.01 19.86
N GLU A 268 -15.02 29.86 19.55
CA GLU A 268 -16.38 29.49 20.00
C GLU A 268 -16.44 28.44 21.13
N ARG A 269 -15.33 27.88 21.61
CA ARG A 269 -15.30 27.00 22.81
C ARG A 269 -14.55 27.67 23.95
N GLU A 270 -15.25 27.90 25.06
CA GLU A 270 -14.70 28.44 26.32
C GLU A 270 -13.78 27.45 27.07
N GLU A 271 -13.57 26.24 26.55
CA GLU A 271 -12.58 25.28 27.06
C GLU A 271 -11.34 25.28 26.16
N VAL A 272 -10.21 25.75 26.72
CA VAL A 272 -8.89 25.59 26.11
C VAL A 272 -8.53 24.11 26.16
N VAL A 273 -8.83 23.37 25.10
CA VAL A 273 -8.40 21.96 24.95
C VAL A 273 -6.94 21.96 24.49
N GLU A 274 -6.04 21.46 25.34
CA GLU A 274 -4.66 21.18 24.97
C GLU A 274 -4.63 20.19 23.80
N HIS A 275 -3.99 20.54 22.68
CA HIS A 275 -3.83 19.60 21.58
C HIS A 275 -2.67 18.65 21.88
N ARG A 276 -2.91 17.36 21.66
CA ARG A 276 -1.87 16.32 21.78
C ARG A 276 -1.60 15.72 20.42
N VAL A 277 -0.36 15.81 19.96
CA VAL A 277 0.10 15.16 18.73
C VAL A 277 0.80 13.88 19.14
N LEU A 278 0.37 12.77 18.52
CA LEU A 278 1.00 11.47 18.64
C LEU A 278 1.74 11.17 17.34
N LEU A 279 3.03 10.87 17.46
CA LEU A 279 3.88 10.43 16.36
C LEU A 279 4.48 9.07 16.73
N MET A 280 4.28 8.06 15.89
CA MET A 280 4.86 6.73 16.12
C MET A 280 5.77 6.36 14.96
N ASP A 281 7.00 6.01 15.28
CA ASP A 281 7.98 5.45 14.36
C ASP A 281 8.02 3.93 14.53
N ILE A 282 7.72 3.19 13.47
CA ILE A 282 7.61 1.74 13.49
C ILE A 282 8.62 1.17 12.49
N ASN A 283 9.62 0.47 13.01
CA ASN A 283 10.76 -0.09 12.24
C ASN A 283 10.49 -1.51 11.69
N ARG A 284 9.23 -1.92 11.57
CA ARG A 284 8.80 -3.21 10.99
C ARG A 284 7.42 -3.12 10.34
N GLN A 285 7.33 -3.49 9.07
CA GLN A 285 6.07 -3.55 8.31
C GLN A 285 5.21 -4.81 8.56
N THR A 286 5.56 -5.69 9.50
CA THR A 286 4.89 -7.01 9.66
C THR A 286 3.38 -6.91 9.89
N MET A 287 2.92 -5.81 10.50
CA MET A 287 1.50 -5.53 10.74
C MET A 287 0.81 -4.75 9.59
N PHE A 288 1.57 -4.32 8.58
CA PHE A 288 1.13 -3.55 7.42
C PHE A 288 1.52 -4.26 6.10
N GLN A 289 1.11 -5.51 5.97
CA GLN A 289 1.33 -6.31 4.77
C GLN A 289 0.03 -6.42 3.97
N ASP A 290 0.06 -5.97 2.72
CA ASP A 290 -1.04 -6.12 1.77
C ASP A 290 -1.01 -7.49 1.08
N GLU A 291 -2.02 -7.80 0.26
CA GLU A 291 -2.14 -9.09 -0.43
C GLU A 291 -0.93 -9.38 -1.34
N ASN A 292 -0.30 -8.34 -1.89
CA ASN A 292 0.85 -8.46 -2.78
C ASN A 292 2.20 -8.54 -2.05
N SER A 293 2.22 -8.45 -0.72
CA SER A 293 3.44 -8.37 0.10
C SER A 293 4.40 -7.28 -0.39
N SER A 294 3.84 -6.08 -0.63
CA SER A 294 4.55 -4.93 -1.15
C SER A 294 5.72 -4.53 -0.23
N HIS A 295 6.85 -4.16 -0.82
CA HIS A 295 8.05 -3.81 -0.08
C HIS A 295 8.02 -2.33 0.35
N VAL A 296 8.05 -2.07 1.66
CA VAL A 296 8.23 -0.72 2.22
C VAL A 296 9.72 -0.42 2.39
N LEU A 297 10.15 0.80 2.02
CA LEU A 297 11.52 1.27 2.17
C LEU A 297 11.98 1.19 3.63
N GLY A 298 13.02 0.40 3.90
CA GLY A 298 13.55 0.18 5.25
C GLY A 298 12.55 -0.41 6.24
N ASP A 299 11.47 -1.07 5.79
CA ASP A 299 10.36 -1.56 6.62
C ASP A 299 9.73 -0.48 7.54
N LYS A 300 9.94 0.80 7.24
CA LYS A 300 9.62 1.92 8.14
C LYS A 300 8.22 2.49 7.86
N VAL A 301 7.40 2.56 8.91
CA VAL A 301 6.06 3.14 8.87
C VAL A 301 5.94 4.23 9.93
N VAL A 302 5.47 5.41 9.53
CA VAL A 302 5.33 6.57 10.41
C VAL A 302 3.85 6.88 10.61
N SER A 303 3.36 6.73 11.85
CA SER A 303 2.01 7.14 12.24
C SER A 303 2.02 8.58 12.74
N ILE A 304 1.04 9.36 12.29
CA ILE A 304 0.79 10.70 12.81
C ILE A 304 -0.70 10.81 13.12
N SER A 305 -1.05 11.19 14.34
CA SER A 305 -2.43 11.46 14.73
C SER A 305 -2.54 12.63 15.70
N LEU A 306 -3.70 13.29 15.67
CA LEU A 306 -4.06 14.34 16.61
C LEU A 306 -5.15 13.79 17.52
N VAL A 307 -4.91 13.78 18.83
CA VAL A 307 -5.81 13.15 19.81
C VAL A 307 -7.23 13.72 19.68
N ASP A 308 -8.22 12.83 19.71
CA ASP A 308 -9.66 13.10 19.60
C ASP A 308 -10.12 13.77 18.29
N THR A 309 -9.29 13.77 17.24
CA THR A 309 -9.63 14.37 15.95
C THR A 309 -9.17 13.54 14.76
N VAL A 310 -10.05 13.35 13.78
CA VAL A 310 -9.67 12.79 12.47
C VAL A 310 -9.40 13.96 11.54
N VAL A 311 -8.17 14.03 11.02
CA VAL A 311 -7.72 15.13 10.17
C VAL A 311 -7.63 14.66 8.73
N ALA A 312 -8.41 15.30 7.85
CA ALA A 312 -8.41 15.04 6.41
C ALA A 312 -8.71 16.33 5.63
N ASN A 313 -8.37 16.35 4.33
CA ASN A 313 -8.56 17.47 3.41
C ASN A 313 -7.88 18.78 3.86
N LEU A 314 -6.64 18.67 4.35
CA LEU A 314 -5.81 19.84 4.66
C LEU A 314 -5.47 20.62 3.38
N SER A 315 -5.70 21.94 3.43
CA SER A 315 -5.30 22.86 2.36
C SER A 315 -3.78 23.02 2.28
N ASP A 316 -3.10 22.96 3.43
CA ASP A 316 -1.65 22.98 3.56
C ASP A 316 -1.20 21.58 4.00
N PRO A 317 -0.46 20.82 3.17
CA PRO A 317 -0.20 19.42 3.43
C PRO A 317 0.82 19.22 4.56
N VAL A 318 0.73 18.06 5.21
CA VAL A 318 1.78 17.55 6.08
C VAL A 318 2.91 17.02 5.22
N VAL A 319 4.14 17.37 5.56
CA VAL A 319 5.33 16.99 4.79
C VAL A 319 6.17 16.00 5.59
N LEU A 320 6.35 14.79 5.06
CA LEU A 320 7.26 13.79 5.61
C LEU A 320 8.45 13.63 4.68
N THR A 321 9.67 13.72 5.19
CA THR A 321 10.89 13.53 4.39
C THR A 321 11.65 12.34 4.93
N PHE A 322 11.82 11.31 4.12
CA PHE A 322 12.61 10.11 4.44
C PHE A 322 14.00 10.24 3.83
N PHE A 323 15.05 10.17 4.66
CA PHE A 323 16.44 10.21 4.22
C PHE A 323 16.94 8.79 3.99
N HIS A 324 17.50 8.52 2.82
CA HIS A 324 17.94 7.19 2.43
C HIS A 324 19.14 7.28 1.48
N ASP A 325 19.87 6.17 1.34
CA ASP A 325 20.92 6.06 0.32
C ASP A 325 20.32 6.07 -1.09
N GLN A 326 21.19 6.20 -2.10
CA GLN A 326 20.75 6.23 -3.49
C GLN A 326 20.00 4.94 -3.85
N LEU A 327 18.71 5.08 -4.17
CA LEU A 327 17.86 3.93 -4.50
C LEU A 327 18.30 3.27 -5.83
N PRO A 328 18.13 1.94 -5.96
CA PRO A 328 18.37 1.24 -7.22
C PRO A 328 17.54 1.82 -8.37
N ARG A 329 18.11 1.91 -9.58
CA ARG A 329 17.43 2.51 -10.75
C ARG A 329 16.12 1.80 -11.15
N ASN A 330 15.97 0.53 -10.80
CA ASN A 330 14.79 -0.28 -11.10
C ASN A 330 13.67 -0.17 -10.05
N VAL A 331 13.75 0.81 -9.15
CA VAL A 331 12.76 0.99 -8.09
C VAL A 331 12.34 2.46 -8.03
N THR A 332 11.03 2.69 -8.09
CA THR A 332 10.47 4.04 -7.92
C THR A 332 9.81 4.12 -6.55
N PRO A 333 10.23 5.05 -5.68
CA PRO A 333 9.58 5.25 -4.39
C PRO A 333 8.20 5.90 -4.60
N LEU A 334 7.19 5.42 -3.88
CA LEU A 334 5.83 5.94 -3.88
C LEU A 334 5.35 6.17 -2.46
N CYS A 335 4.96 7.40 -2.13
CA CYS A 335 4.35 7.74 -0.84
C CYS A 335 2.93 7.19 -0.78
N VAL A 336 2.67 6.37 0.24
CA VAL A 336 1.40 5.71 0.48
C VAL A 336 0.99 5.84 1.94
N PHE A 337 -0.29 5.62 2.20
CA PHE A 337 -0.83 5.44 3.54
C PHE A 337 -1.55 4.11 3.67
N TRP A 338 -1.63 3.60 4.89
CA TRP A 338 -2.33 2.34 5.17
C TRP A 338 -3.84 2.56 5.25
N GLN A 339 -4.58 1.89 4.37
CA GLN A 339 -6.04 1.85 4.41
C GLN A 339 -6.51 0.52 5.01
N GLU A 340 -7.31 0.63 6.07
CA GLU A 340 -7.92 -0.53 6.71
C GLU A 340 -9.23 -0.88 5.99
N ASP A 341 -9.28 -2.03 5.33
CA ASP A 341 -10.52 -2.53 4.73
C ASP A 341 -11.30 -3.33 5.80
N THR A 342 -12.52 -2.91 6.09
CA THR A 342 -13.37 -3.57 7.11
C THR A 342 -14.00 -4.87 6.60
N SER A 343 -13.90 -5.13 5.29
CA SER A 343 -14.53 -6.27 4.62
C SER A 343 -13.58 -7.41 4.25
N ALA A 344 -12.28 -7.11 4.07
CA ALA A 344 -11.24 -8.07 3.74
C ALA A 344 -10.32 -8.33 4.96
N SER A 345 -9.72 -9.52 5.02
CA SER A 345 -8.80 -9.88 6.12
C SER A 345 -7.44 -9.16 6.05
N PHE A 346 -7.12 -8.56 4.89
CA PHE A 346 -5.90 -7.80 4.63
C PHE A 346 -6.25 -6.32 4.40
N GLY A 347 -5.40 -5.41 4.87
CA GLY A 347 -5.49 -3.99 4.47
C GLY A 347 -4.70 -3.73 3.19
N SER A 348 -4.74 -2.49 2.70
CA SER A 348 -4.07 -2.10 1.45
C SER A 348 -3.34 -0.77 1.59
N TRP A 349 -2.26 -0.61 0.83
CA TRP A 349 -1.60 0.68 0.65
C TRP A 349 -2.33 1.51 -0.41
N ASP A 350 -2.66 2.77 -0.09
CA ASP A 350 -3.26 3.73 -1.03
C ASP A 350 -2.42 5.02 -1.08
N SER A 351 -2.39 5.70 -2.22
CA SER A 351 -1.71 6.98 -2.41
C SER A 351 -2.67 8.18 -2.41
N TYR A 352 -3.97 7.98 -2.18
CA TYR A 352 -4.95 9.06 -2.17
C TYR A 352 -4.60 10.20 -1.21
N GLY A 353 -4.63 11.44 -1.72
CA GLY A 353 -4.32 12.64 -0.95
C GLY A 353 -2.84 12.85 -0.63
N CYS A 354 -1.94 11.97 -1.14
CA CYS A 354 -0.50 12.06 -0.99
C CYS A 354 0.20 12.30 -2.33
N THR A 355 1.21 13.15 -2.34
CA THR A 355 2.07 13.40 -3.51
C THR A 355 3.52 13.07 -3.17
N THR A 356 4.21 12.42 -4.11
CA THR A 356 5.60 11.95 -3.92
C THR A 356 6.55 12.86 -4.68
N VAL A 357 7.56 13.37 -3.97
CA VAL A 357 8.65 14.17 -4.54
C VAL A 357 9.95 13.38 -4.33
N THR A 358 10.51 12.87 -5.42
CA THR A 358 11.69 11.99 -5.39
C THR A 358 12.98 12.79 -5.49
N GLY A 359 13.88 12.63 -4.54
CA GLY A 359 15.25 13.14 -4.55
C GLY A 359 16.30 12.03 -4.64
N ILE A 360 17.57 12.41 -4.75
CA ILE A 360 18.69 11.44 -4.89
C ILE A 360 18.92 10.68 -3.58
N SER A 361 18.86 11.38 -2.45
CA SER A 361 19.11 10.85 -1.09
C SER A 361 17.96 11.14 -0.12
N GLN A 362 16.80 11.52 -0.65
CA GLN A 362 15.61 11.78 0.14
C GLN A 362 14.35 11.58 -0.69
N THR A 363 13.27 11.15 -0.06
CA THR A 363 11.92 11.11 -0.63
C THR A 363 11.00 11.92 0.25
N GLU A 364 10.30 12.89 -0.35
CA GLU A 364 9.38 13.78 0.34
C GLU A 364 7.92 13.42 -0.01
N CYS A 365 7.10 13.21 1.02
CA CYS A 365 5.69 12.86 0.94
C CYS A 365 4.86 14.04 1.44
N ARG A 366 4.01 14.59 0.58
CA ARG A 366 3.08 15.67 0.95
C ARG A 366 1.66 15.14 0.98
N CYS A 367 1.08 15.02 2.17
CA CYS A 367 -0.23 14.39 2.38
C CYS A 367 -1.23 15.36 3.01
N ASN A 368 -2.50 15.26 2.63
CA ASN A 368 -3.57 16.15 3.11
C ASN A 368 -4.39 15.57 4.29
N HIS A 369 -3.92 14.49 4.90
CA HIS A 369 -4.55 13.81 6.03
C HIS A 369 -3.48 13.32 7.02
N LEU A 370 -3.91 12.80 8.18
CA LEU A 370 -3.03 12.22 9.20
C LEU A 370 -3.41 10.75 9.42
N THR A 371 -2.51 9.83 9.10
CA THR A 371 -2.71 8.37 9.18
C THR A 371 -1.36 7.64 9.39
N TYR A 372 -1.22 6.41 8.88
CA TYR A 372 0.04 5.64 8.85
C TYR A 372 0.67 5.76 7.46
N PHE A 373 1.82 6.40 7.36
CA PHE A 373 2.52 6.66 6.11
C PHE A 373 3.72 5.74 5.92
N ALA A 374 4.00 5.40 4.66
CA ALA A 374 5.18 4.66 4.27
C ALA A 374 5.63 5.05 2.85
N VAL A 375 6.87 4.70 2.51
CA VAL A 375 7.38 4.80 1.13
C VAL A 375 7.44 3.39 0.55
N LEU A 376 6.59 3.11 -0.43
CA LEU A 376 6.53 1.82 -1.10
C LEU A 376 7.54 1.77 -2.25
N MET A 377 8.30 0.69 -2.30
CA MET A 377 9.32 0.43 -3.30
C MET A 377 8.67 -0.28 -4.49
N VAL A 378 8.12 0.50 -5.43
CA VAL A 378 7.47 -0.07 -6.61
C VAL A 378 8.56 -0.55 -7.55
N SER A 379 8.65 -1.87 -7.72
CA SER A 379 9.48 -2.50 -8.75
C SER A 379 8.89 -2.17 -10.13
N SER A 380 9.30 -1.02 -10.66
CA SER A 380 9.10 -0.73 -12.08
C SER A 380 10.24 -1.42 -12.81
N PRO A 381 10.00 -2.39 -13.71
CA PRO A 381 10.99 -2.71 -14.73
C PRO A 381 11.16 -1.44 -15.55
N GLU A 382 12.08 -0.59 -15.11
CA GLU A 382 12.41 0.66 -15.76
C GLU A 382 13.18 0.27 -17.02
N ILE A 383 12.44 -0.12 -18.06
CA ILE A 383 12.86 0.12 -19.43
C ILE A 383 13.03 1.63 -19.45
N SER A 384 14.26 2.09 -19.22
CA SER A 384 14.67 3.48 -19.23
C SER A 384 13.97 4.19 -20.39
N SER A 385 13.52 5.41 -20.17
CA SER A 385 12.83 6.20 -21.21
C SER A 385 13.57 6.21 -22.56
N MET A 386 14.90 6.13 -22.53
CA MET A 386 15.76 5.92 -23.68
C MET A 386 15.43 4.63 -24.45
N HIS A 387 15.36 3.48 -23.76
CA HIS A 387 15.01 2.20 -24.38
C HIS A 387 13.57 2.18 -24.91
N ARG A 388 12.61 2.84 -24.24
CA ARG A 388 11.25 2.99 -24.76
C ARG A 388 11.22 3.81 -26.06
N ASN A 389 11.97 4.89 -26.13
CA ASN A 389 12.07 5.71 -27.34
C ASN A 389 12.68 4.90 -28.50
N TYR A 390 13.79 4.19 -28.27
CA TYR A 390 14.39 3.31 -29.28
C TYR A 390 13.43 2.20 -29.76
N LEU A 391 12.72 1.54 -28.84
CA LEU A 391 11.74 0.51 -29.19
C LEU A 391 10.57 1.10 -29.99
N SER A 392 10.13 2.32 -29.68
CA SER A 392 9.11 3.03 -30.45
C SER A 392 9.57 3.30 -31.88
N ILE A 393 10.78 3.84 -32.06
CA ILE A 393 11.37 4.11 -33.38
C ILE A 393 11.52 2.81 -34.20
N ILE A 394 12.03 1.74 -33.58
CA ILE A 394 12.17 0.42 -34.22
C ILE A 394 10.80 -0.12 -34.65
N THR A 395 9.78 0.02 -33.81
CA THR A 395 8.42 -0.44 -34.13
C THR A 395 7.83 0.36 -35.28
N TYR A 396 7.93 1.69 -35.23
CA TYR A 396 7.41 2.58 -36.28
C TYR A 396 8.02 2.31 -37.65
N VAL A 397 9.36 2.30 -37.73
CA VAL A 397 10.09 2.02 -38.99
C VAL A 397 9.82 0.60 -39.47
N GLY A 398 9.81 -0.37 -38.55
CA GLY A 398 9.52 -1.77 -38.87
C GLY A 398 8.12 -1.96 -39.46
N CYS A 399 7.08 -1.46 -38.78
CA CYS A 399 5.69 -1.57 -39.22
C CYS A 399 5.48 -0.91 -40.59
N LEU A 400 6.15 0.21 -40.89
CA LEU A 400 6.09 0.84 -42.21
C LEU A 400 6.65 -0.09 -43.31
N ILE A 401 7.81 -0.68 -43.07
CA ILE A 401 8.45 -1.62 -44.01
C ILE A 401 7.59 -2.89 -44.16
N SER A 402 7.06 -3.41 -43.04
CA SER A 402 6.21 -4.60 -43.00
C SER A 402 4.89 -4.39 -43.75
N ALA A 403 4.23 -3.23 -43.57
CA ALA A 403 3.00 -2.90 -44.28
C ALA A 403 3.21 -2.83 -45.80
N LEU A 404 4.27 -2.16 -46.26
CA LEU A 404 4.63 -2.08 -47.68
C LEU A 404 4.96 -3.46 -48.26
N ALA A 405 5.75 -4.26 -47.54
CA ALA A 405 6.08 -5.63 -47.95
C ALA A 405 4.84 -6.52 -48.03
N SER A 406 3.91 -6.38 -47.07
CA SER A 406 2.67 -7.13 -47.02
C SER A 406 1.78 -6.84 -48.24
N ILE A 407 1.55 -5.57 -48.57
CA ILE A 407 0.78 -5.19 -49.78
C ILE A 407 1.44 -5.75 -51.04
N CYS A 408 2.75 -5.56 -51.20
CA CYS A 408 3.49 -6.07 -52.35
C CYS A 408 3.35 -7.59 -52.50
N THR A 409 3.43 -8.32 -51.38
CA THR A 409 3.28 -9.78 -51.35
C THR A 409 1.86 -10.21 -51.68
N ILE A 410 0.84 -9.54 -51.11
CA ILE A 410 -0.58 -9.81 -51.39
C ILE A 410 -0.87 -9.62 -52.87
N PHE A 411 -0.43 -8.51 -53.47
CA PHE A 411 -0.60 -8.25 -54.90
C PHE A 411 0.08 -9.35 -55.71
N PHE A 412 1.33 -9.67 -55.42
CA PHE A 412 2.08 -10.72 -56.12
C PHE A 412 1.41 -12.10 -56.01
N LEU A 413 0.93 -12.47 -54.82
CA LEU A 413 0.19 -13.71 -54.57
C LEU A 413 -1.14 -13.73 -55.33
N TYR A 414 -1.85 -12.61 -55.37
CA TYR A 414 -3.11 -12.47 -56.09
C TYR A 414 -2.93 -12.76 -57.59
N PHE A 415 -1.95 -12.13 -58.26
CA PHE A 415 -1.69 -12.41 -59.68
C PHE A 415 -1.25 -13.85 -59.94
N ARG A 416 -0.47 -14.44 -59.02
CA ARG A 416 -0.04 -15.84 -59.17
C ARG A 416 -1.13 -16.86 -58.89
N SER A 417 -2.05 -16.58 -57.96
CA SER A 417 -3.18 -17.46 -57.64
C SER A 417 -4.04 -17.71 -58.89
N LYS A 418 -4.13 -16.72 -59.77
CA LYS A 418 -4.80 -16.82 -61.07
C LYS A 418 -4.12 -17.80 -62.06
N GLN A 419 -2.86 -18.19 -61.81
CA GLN A 419 -2.04 -19.02 -62.72
C GLN A 419 -1.78 -20.46 -62.24
N ARG A 420 -2.12 -20.85 -60.99
CA ARG A 420 -1.76 -22.19 -60.46
C ARG A 420 -2.85 -22.85 -59.60
N ASP A 421 -2.86 -24.18 -59.61
CA ASP A 421 -3.82 -25.05 -58.91
C ASP A 421 -3.65 -25.17 -57.38
N GLN A 422 -2.63 -24.54 -56.76
CA GLN A 422 -2.44 -24.54 -55.29
C GLN A 422 -3.20 -23.39 -54.59
N ILE A 423 -4.51 -23.32 -54.81
CA ILE A 423 -5.36 -22.18 -54.46
C ILE A 423 -5.44 -21.98 -52.93
N THR A 424 -5.65 -23.03 -52.13
CA THR A 424 -6.01 -22.90 -50.71
C THR A 424 -4.89 -22.36 -49.81
N SER A 425 -3.65 -22.86 -49.92
CA SER A 425 -2.54 -22.40 -49.06
C SER A 425 -2.14 -20.96 -49.37
N MET A 426 -2.24 -20.54 -50.63
CA MET A 426 -1.95 -19.15 -51.03
C MET A 426 -2.96 -18.19 -50.40
N HIS A 427 -4.24 -18.54 -50.37
CA HIS A 427 -5.26 -17.71 -49.71
C HIS A 427 -5.08 -17.61 -48.20
N ILE A 428 -4.62 -18.68 -47.52
CA ILE A 428 -4.32 -18.61 -46.07
C ILE A 428 -3.18 -17.63 -45.81
N HIS A 429 -2.08 -17.71 -46.56
CA HIS A 429 -0.98 -16.74 -46.46
C HIS A 429 -1.43 -15.31 -46.76
N MET A 430 -2.29 -15.11 -47.77
CA MET A 430 -2.85 -13.78 -48.08
C MET A 430 -3.67 -13.22 -46.93
N ASN A 431 -4.46 -14.05 -46.24
CA ASN A 431 -5.23 -13.61 -45.07
C ASN A 431 -4.32 -13.28 -43.87
N LEU A 432 -3.26 -14.06 -43.63
CA LEU A 432 -2.26 -13.73 -42.61
C LEU A 432 -1.58 -12.38 -42.91
N LEU A 433 -1.13 -12.17 -44.15
CA LEU A 433 -0.55 -10.90 -44.59
C LEU A 433 -1.55 -9.74 -44.49
N ALA A 434 -2.82 -9.98 -44.78
CA ALA A 434 -3.88 -8.97 -44.60
C ALA A 434 -4.08 -8.61 -43.12
N ALA A 435 -4.03 -9.58 -42.22
CA ALA A 435 -4.12 -9.35 -40.78
C ALA A 435 -2.90 -8.60 -40.23
N ILE A 436 -1.68 -8.94 -40.69
CA ILE A 436 -0.45 -8.20 -40.36
C ILE A 436 -0.53 -6.77 -40.88
N PHE A 437 -0.91 -6.58 -42.14
CA PHE A 437 -1.10 -5.25 -42.72
C PHE A 437 -2.12 -4.41 -41.93
N LEU A 438 -3.24 -5.02 -41.54
CA LEU A 438 -4.24 -4.37 -40.72
C LEU A 438 -3.63 -3.93 -39.38
N LEU A 439 -2.92 -4.83 -38.68
CA LEU A 439 -2.25 -4.53 -37.42
C LEU A 439 -1.26 -3.38 -37.57
N ASP A 440 -0.36 -3.44 -38.56
CA ASP A 440 0.65 -2.40 -38.81
C ASP A 440 0.00 -1.03 -39.07
N VAL A 441 -1.01 -0.96 -39.94
CA VAL A 441 -1.70 0.31 -40.26
C VAL A 441 -2.44 0.85 -39.03
N THR A 442 -3.13 -0.01 -38.28
CA THR A 442 -3.84 0.42 -37.07
C THR A 442 -2.90 0.91 -35.99
N PHE A 443 -1.73 0.29 -35.84
CA PHE A 443 -0.70 0.72 -34.91
C PHE A 443 -0.14 2.09 -35.29
N LEU A 444 0.25 2.28 -36.55
CA LEU A 444 0.79 3.54 -37.06
C LEU A 444 -0.20 4.71 -36.94
N ILE A 445 -1.50 4.45 -37.12
CA ILE A 445 -2.54 5.49 -37.03
C ILE A 445 -2.94 5.75 -35.57
N SER A 446 -2.71 4.80 -34.63
CA SER A 446 -3.15 4.91 -33.23
C SER A 446 -2.64 6.16 -32.51
N GLU A 447 -1.38 6.54 -32.76
CA GLU A 447 -0.79 7.76 -32.19
C GLU A 447 -1.51 9.03 -32.69
N HIS A 448 -1.83 9.09 -33.99
CA HIS A 448 -2.59 10.19 -34.56
C HIS A 448 -4.04 10.24 -34.06
N LEU A 449 -4.67 9.08 -33.83
CA LEU A 449 -6.02 9.02 -33.26
C LEU A 449 -6.03 9.45 -31.79
N ALA A 450 -4.98 9.12 -31.03
CA ALA A 450 -4.83 9.53 -29.64
C ALA A 450 -4.58 11.04 -29.49
N ALA A 451 -3.92 11.66 -30.49
CA ALA A 451 -3.76 13.11 -30.56
C ALA A 451 -5.04 13.86 -30.98
N SER A 452 -6.07 13.15 -31.45
CA SER A 452 -7.35 13.75 -31.82
C SER A 452 -8.13 14.21 -30.58
N SER A 453 -8.84 15.33 -30.69
CA SER A 453 -9.65 15.88 -29.58
C SER A 453 -10.91 15.06 -29.25
N SER A 454 -11.27 14.09 -30.08
CA SER A 454 -12.46 13.26 -29.87
C SER A 454 -12.10 11.94 -29.19
N GLU A 455 -12.55 11.79 -27.94
CA GLU A 455 -12.37 10.55 -27.18
C GLU A 455 -12.97 9.33 -27.90
N ALA A 456 -14.14 9.49 -28.52
CA ALA A 456 -14.82 8.41 -29.26
C ALA A 456 -13.95 7.84 -30.39
N ILE A 457 -13.24 8.69 -31.13
CA ILE A 457 -12.33 8.28 -32.21
C ILE A 457 -11.21 7.40 -31.65
N CYS A 458 -10.63 7.79 -30.51
CA CYS A 458 -9.60 6.99 -29.87
C CYS A 458 -10.14 5.65 -29.35
N ARG A 459 -11.36 5.61 -28.80
CA ARG A 459 -11.98 4.35 -28.38
C ARG A 459 -12.19 3.37 -29.54
N PHE A 460 -12.70 3.85 -30.68
CA PHE A 460 -12.82 3.02 -31.89
C PHE A 460 -11.45 2.63 -32.46
N GLY A 461 -10.46 3.51 -32.38
CA GLY A 461 -9.07 3.20 -32.76
C GLY A 461 -8.48 2.06 -31.94
N GLY A 462 -8.64 2.10 -30.62
CA GLY A 462 -8.19 1.04 -29.71
C GLY A 462 -8.94 -0.28 -29.90
N LEU A 463 -10.26 -0.20 -30.18
CA LEU A 463 -11.07 -1.36 -30.55
C LEU A 463 -10.52 -2.07 -31.79
N PHE A 464 -10.23 -1.28 -32.84
CA PHE A 464 -9.74 -1.79 -34.11
C PHE A 464 -8.30 -2.33 -34.01
N LEU A 465 -7.43 -1.66 -33.24
CA LEU A 465 -6.08 -2.16 -32.95
C LEU A 465 -6.12 -3.50 -32.21
N HIS A 466 -7.01 -3.65 -31.21
CA HIS A 466 -7.19 -4.91 -30.49
C HIS A 466 -7.75 -6.02 -31.40
N PHE A 467 -8.73 -5.71 -32.26
CA PHE A 467 -9.24 -6.65 -33.26
C PHE A 467 -8.16 -7.13 -34.23
N SER A 468 -7.35 -6.21 -34.76
CA SER A 468 -6.24 -6.53 -35.67
C SER A 468 -5.21 -7.43 -35.00
N LEU A 469 -4.88 -7.18 -33.73
CA LEU A 469 -3.94 -7.99 -32.96
C LEU A 469 -4.44 -9.43 -32.82
N LEU A 470 -5.67 -9.62 -32.32
CA LEU A 470 -6.25 -10.95 -32.14
C LEU A 470 -6.43 -11.68 -33.48
N SER A 471 -6.77 -10.96 -34.55
CA SER A 471 -6.87 -11.51 -35.91
C SER A 471 -5.53 -11.98 -36.42
N CYS A 472 -4.47 -11.19 -36.24
CA CYS A 472 -3.11 -11.57 -36.59
C CYS A 472 -2.71 -12.87 -35.88
N LEU A 473 -2.93 -12.96 -34.55
CA LEU A 473 -2.64 -14.16 -33.77
C LEU A 473 -3.42 -15.39 -34.25
N THR A 474 -4.71 -15.23 -34.52
CA THR A 474 -5.56 -16.33 -34.97
C THR A 474 -5.10 -16.85 -36.33
N TRP A 475 -4.78 -15.95 -37.26
CA TRP A 475 -4.22 -16.32 -38.58
C TRP A 475 -2.83 -16.93 -38.47
N MET A 476 -2.01 -16.50 -37.52
CA MET A 476 -0.71 -17.11 -37.21
C MET A 476 -0.89 -18.57 -36.75
N GLY A 477 -1.91 -18.83 -35.92
CA GLY A 477 -2.33 -20.16 -35.52
C GLY A 477 -2.81 -21.02 -36.69
N ILE A 478 -3.69 -20.46 -37.52
CA ILE A 478 -4.22 -21.14 -38.72
C ILE A 478 -3.11 -21.48 -39.71
N GLU A 479 -2.14 -20.58 -39.90
CA GLU A 479 -0.98 -20.85 -40.74
C GLU A 479 -0.10 -21.95 -40.15
N GLY A 480 0.14 -21.95 -38.83
CA GLY A 480 0.82 -23.04 -38.14
C GLY A 480 0.16 -24.41 -38.37
N TYR A 481 -1.17 -24.46 -38.31
CA TYR A 481 -1.94 -25.66 -38.65
C TYR A 481 -1.85 -26.03 -40.14
N ASN A 482 -1.86 -25.04 -41.04
CA ASN A 482 -1.69 -25.26 -42.47
C ASN A 482 -0.31 -25.89 -42.79
N LEU A 483 0.76 -25.40 -42.16
CA LEU A 483 2.10 -25.96 -42.29
C LEU A 483 2.18 -27.41 -41.78
N TYR A 484 1.58 -27.69 -40.62
CA TYR A 484 1.44 -29.05 -40.09
C TYR A 484 0.77 -29.99 -41.12
N ARG A 485 -0.35 -29.55 -41.70
CA ARG A 485 -1.09 -30.33 -42.71
C ARG A 485 -0.24 -30.61 -43.95
N LEU A 486 0.48 -29.61 -44.45
CA LEU A 486 1.33 -29.75 -45.65
C LEU A 486 2.48 -30.76 -45.47
N VAL A 487 2.95 -30.98 -44.25
CA VAL A 487 4.07 -31.90 -43.97
C VAL A 487 3.59 -33.31 -43.59
N ILE A 488 2.52 -33.42 -42.79
CA ILE A 488 2.09 -34.70 -42.20
C ILE A 488 0.93 -35.34 -42.96
N GLU A 489 -0.08 -34.56 -43.36
CA GLU A 489 -1.24 -35.07 -44.10
C GLU A 489 -0.93 -35.07 -45.61
N VAL A 490 -0.21 -36.11 -46.04
CA VAL A 490 0.07 -36.34 -47.46
C VAL A 490 -1.24 -36.70 -48.19
N PHE A 491 -1.85 -35.70 -48.81
CA PHE A 491 -2.83 -35.76 -49.91
C PHE A 491 -4.00 -36.77 -49.77
N ASN A 492 -4.94 -36.62 -48.82
CA ASN A 492 -6.34 -37.02 -49.09
C ASN A 492 -7.38 -36.52 -48.07
N ALA A 493 -7.71 -35.22 -48.08
CA ALA A 493 -8.86 -34.72 -47.32
C ALA A 493 -9.42 -33.44 -47.96
N TYR A 494 -9.99 -33.54 -49.16
CA TYR A 494 -10.76 -32.45 -49.75
C TYR A 494 -12.01 -32.24 -48.89
N HIS A 495 -11.96 -31.24 -48.01
CA HIS A 495 -13.11 -30.80 -47.24
C HIS A 495 -13.77 -29.64 -47.96
N ASP A 496 -15.04 -29.81 -48.33
CA ASP A 496 -15.84 -28.72 -48.89
C ASP A 496 -15.84 -27.51 -47.94
N HIS A 497 -15.67 -26.32 -48.53
CA HIS A 497 -15.66 -25.01 -47.86
C HIS A 497 -14.61 -24.85 -46.75
N PHE A 498 -13.50 -25.59 -46.81
CA PHE A 498 -12.42 -25.52 -45.81
C PHE A 498 -11.89 -24.09 -45.57
N LEU A 499 -11.63 -23.32 -46.65
CA LEU A 499 -11.16 -21.93 -46.54
C LEU A 499 -12.19 -21.02 -45.85
N LEU A 500 -13.48 -21.21 -46.13
CA LEU A 500 -14.55 -20.41 -45.52
C LEU A 500 -14.64 -20.67 -44.01
N LYS A 501 -14.52 -21.93 -43.58
CA LYS A 501 -14.45 -22.28 -42.15
C LYS A 501 -13.25 -21.62 -41.46
N LEU A 502 -12.08 -21.64 -42.10
CA LEU A 502 -10.89 -20.97 -41.57
C LEU A 502 -11.06 -19.45 -41.52
N CYS A 503 -11.66 -18.83 -42.52
CA CYS A 503 -11.96 -17.39 -42.47
C CYS A 503 -12.96 -17.03 -41.37
N LEU A 504 -13.97 -17.86 -41.15
CA LEU A 504 -14.95 -17.67 -40.08
C LEU A 504 -14.28 -17.74 -38.70
N VAL A 505 -13.34 -18.67 -38.51
CA VAL A 505 -12.54 -18.74 -37.27
C VAL A 505 -11.56 -17.57 -37.19
N GLY A 506 -10.79 -17.33 -38.24
CA GLY A 506 -9.69 -16.36 -38.32
C GLY A 506 -10.11 -14.91 -38.09
N TRP A 507 -11.28 -14.52 -38.60
CA TRP A 507 -11.83 -13.17 -38.45
C TRP A 507 -12.98 -13.11 -37.45
N GLY A 508 -13.80 -14.15 -37.35
CA GLY A 508 -15.00 -14.16 -36.51
C GLY A 508 -14.70 -14.32 -35.02
N LEU A 509 -13.73 -15.17 -34.64
CA LEU A 509 -13.35 -15.34 -33.23
C LEU A 509 -12.78 -14.03 -32.63
N PRO A 510 -11.80 -13.34 -33.26
CA PRO A 510 -11.36 -12.02 -32.83
C PRO A 510 -12.49 -10.99 -32.73
N LEU A 511 -13.37 -10.95 -33.73
CA LEU A 511 -14.49 -10.01 -33.76
C LEU A 511 -15.44 -10.26 -32.58
N LEU A 512 -15.79 -11.52 -32.31
CA LEU A 512 -16.66 -11.89 -31.20
C LEU A 512 -16.05 -11.46 -29.85
N CYS A 513 -14.76 -11.73 -29.63
CA CYS A 513 -14.06 -11.33 -28.41
C CYS A 513 -14.10 -9.82 -28.18
N VAL A 514 -13.73 -9.03 -29.19
CA VAL A 514 -13.68 -7.57 -29.11
C VAL A 514 -15.07 -6.95 -28.96
N MET A 515 -16.07 -7.48 -29.68
CA MET A 515 -17.45 -7.04 -29.55
C MET A 515 -18.04 -7.34 -28.18
N LEU A 516 -17.71 -8.48 -27.56
CA LEU A 516 -18.14 -8.80 -26.21
C LEU A 516 -17.59 -7.79 -25.19
N ILE A 517 -16.29 -7.46 -25.28
CA ILE A 517 -15.64 -6.49 -24.39
C ILE A 517 -16.27 -5.10 -24.55
N PHE A 518 -16.54 -4.70 -25.80
CA PHE A 518 -17.19 -3.44 -26.12
C PHE A 518 -18.63 -3.37 -25.59
N LEU A 519 -19.40 -4.45 -25.70
CA LEU A 519 -20.78 -4.54 -25.21
C LEU A 519 -20.86 -4.51 -23.68
N VAL A 520 -19.92 -5.14 -22.98
CA VAL A 520 -19.87 -5.12 -21.51
C VAL A 520 -19.57 -3.71 -20.99
N SER A 521 -18.55 -3.05 -21.55
CA SER A 521 -18.37 -1.61 -21.33
C SER A 521 -17.54 -0.97 -22.43
N TRP A 522 -18.13 0.04 -23.06
CA TRP A 522 -17.47 0.90 -24.04
C TRP A 522 -16.33 1.76 -23.44
N THR A 523 -16.21 1.86 -22.11
CA THR A 523 -15.14 2.59 -21.42
C THR A 523 -13.85 1.78 -21.25
N ASN A 524 -13.87 0.50 -21.63
CA ASN A 524 -12.70 -0.38 -21.56
C ASN A 524 -11.61 -0.03 -22.58
N TYR A 525 -11.95 0.77 -23.60
CA TYR A 525 -11.03 1.29 -24.59
C TYR A 525 -10.93 2.81 -24.43
N GLY A 526 -9.74 3.38 -24.63
CA GLY A 526 -9.52 4.81 -24.46
C GLY A 526 -8.06 5.23 -24.65
N PRO A 527 -7.74 6.51 -24.37
CA PRO A 527 -6.37 7.00 -24.39
C PRO A 527 -5.58 6.33 -23.26
N PHE A 528 -4.48 5.69 -23.62
CA PHE A 528 -3.52 5.06 -22.72
C PHE A 528 -2.21 5.85 -22.81
N SER A 529 -1.86 6.55 -21.73
CA SER A 529 -0.63 7.33 -21.66
C SER A 529 0.54 6.42 -21.28
N VAL A 530 1.54 6.36 -22.16
CA VAL A 530 2.84 5.79 -21.84
C VAL A 530 3.75 6.97 -21.49
N PRO A 531 4.16 7.16 -20.22
CA PRO A 531 5.06 8.25 -19.87
C PRO A 531 6.41 8.03 -20.57
N ILE A 532 6.80 8.96 -21.43
CA ILE A 532 8.14 9.04 -22.02
C ILE A 532 8.84 10.23 -21.40
N TYR A 533 9.84 9.98 -20.55
CA TYR A 533 10.69 11.03 -20.00
C TYR A 533 11.90 11.24 -20.90
N GLU A 534 11.84 12.16 -21.87
CA GLU A 534 13.07 12.64 -22.51
C GLU A 534 13.75 13.69 -21.62
N SER A 535 14.99 13.39 -21.22
CA SER A 535 15.92 14.33 -20.60
C SER A 535 16.73 15.04 -21.68
N LEU A 536 16.48 16.33 -21.90
CA LEU A 536 17.48 17.42 -21.90
C LEU A 536 16.86 18.82 -22.10
N ASP A 537 15.56 18.94 -22.42
CA ASP A 537 14.90 20.23 -22.69
C ASP A 537 13.59 20.47 -21.89
N GLY A 538 13.34 19.70 -20.83
CA GLY A 538 12.27 20.01 -19.85
C GLY A 538 10.83 19.99 -20.38
N ARG A 539 10.57 19.49 -21.59
CA ARG A 539 9.21 19.22 -22.10
C ARG A 539 8.90 17.75 -22.00
N ALA A 540 8.03 17.39 -21.05
CA ALA A 540 7.42 16.07 -20.99
C ALA A 540 6.45 15.90 -22.16
N THR A 541 6.77 15.02 -23.11
CA THR A 541 5.83 14.56 -24.14
C THR A 541 5.27 13.21 -23.72
N ASN A 542 4.01 13.20 -23.29
CA ASN A 542 3.29 11.95 -23.05
C ASN A 542 2.96 11.32 -24.40
N ALA A 543 3.60 10.20 -24.76
CA ALA A 543 3.14 9.40 -25.88
C ALA A 543 1.83 8.73 -25.47
N THR A 544 0.74 9.16 -26.10
CA THR A 544 -0.59 8.64 -25.83
C THR A 544 -0.97 7.75 -26.99
N ILE A 545 -1.40 6.52 -26.73
CA ILE A 545 -1.90 5.59 -27.74
C ILE A 545 -3.34 5.20 -27.40
N CYS A 546 -4.10 4.78 -28.40
CA CYS A 546 -5.45 4.29 -28.17
C CYS A 546 -5.43 2.79 -27.85
N TRP A 547 -5.72 2.43 -26.59
CA TRP A 547 -5.61 1.05 -26.12
C TRP A 547 -6.62 0.69 -25.02
N ILE A 548 -6.54 -0.55 -24.53
CA ILE A 548 -7.34 -1.06 -23.42
C ILE A 548 -6.88 -0.36 -22.13
N THR A 549 -7.81 0.26 -21.41
CA THR A 549 -7.53 1.04 -20.20
C THR A 549 -7.48 0.18 -18.93
N ASN A 550 -8.27 -0.91 -18.90
CA ASN A 550 -8.35 -1.80 -17.75
C ASN A 550 -7.25 -2.88 -17.80
N PRO A 551 -6.31 -2.90 -16.83
CA PRO A 551 -5.19 -3.85 -16.83
C PRO A 551 -5.63 -5.31 -16.65
N LEU A 552 -6.74 -5.55 -15.94
CA LEU A 552 -7.27 -6.91 -15.75
C LEU A 552 -7.80 -7.48 -17.06
N ILE A 553 -8.54 -6.69 -17.84
CA ILE A 553 -9.04 -7.11 -19.16
C ILE A 553 -7.87 -7.29 -20.12
N HIS A 554 -6.90 -6.38 -20.11
CA HIS A 554 -5.69 -6.50 -20.93
C HIS A 554 -4.96 -7.81 -20.64
N ASN A 555 -4.68 -8.11 -19.37
CA ASN A 555 -3.97 -9.32 -18.98
C ASN A 555 -4.80 -10.58 -19.28
N VAL A 556 -6.05 -10.64 -18.83
CA VAL A 556 -6.87 -11.85 -18.98
C VAL A 556 -7.12 -12.17 -20.46
N VAL A 557 -7.53 -11.19 -21.28
CA VAL A 557 -7.88 -11.48 -22.67
C VAL A 557 -6.63 -11.68 -23.51
N ASN A 558 -5.70 -10.72 -23.49
CA ASN A 558 -4.55 -10.80 -24.38
C ASN A 558 -3.61 -11.92 -23.96
N LEU A 559 -3.17 -11.99 -22.70
CA LEU A 559 -2.21 -13.00 -22.27
C LEU A 559 -2.76 -14.41 -22.43
N SER A 560 -4.04 -14.63 -22.15
CA SER A 560 -4.67 -15.95 -22.36
C SER A 560 -4.75 -16.31 -23.83
N PHE A 561 -5.16 -15.37 -24.70
CA PHE A 561 -5.24 -15.62 -26.14
C PHE A 561 -3.86 -15.86 -26.75
N PHE A 562 -2.87 -15.06 -26.37
CA PHE A 562 -1.46 -15.25 -26.73
C PHE A 562 -0.95 -16.62 -26.30
N SER A 563 -1.17 -17.00 -25.03
CA SER A 563 -0.72 -18.29 -24.49
C SER A 563 -1.36 -19.48 -25.20
N LEU A 564 -2.65 -19.38 -25.52
CA LEU A 564 -3.37 -20.42 -26.26
C LEU A 564 -2.78 -20.64 -27.66
N VAL A 565 -2.59 -19.57 -28.43
CA VAL A 565 -2.01 -19.65 -29.78
C VAL A 565 -0.57 -20.14 -29.74
N PHE A 566 0.23 -19.67 -28.79
CA PHE A 566 1.61 -20.09 -28.60
C PHE A 566 1.72 -21.59 -28.29
N LEU A 567 0.92 -22.09 -27.34
CA LEU A 567 0.88 -23.51 -27.00
C LEU A 567 0.45 -24.33 -28.22
N PHE A 568 -0.61 -23.92 -28.90
CA PHE A 568 -1.10 -24.59 -30.10
C PHE A 568 -0.03 -24.69 -31.19
N ASN A 569 0.61 -23.57 -31.55
CA ASN A 569 1.67 -23.54 -32.56
C ASN A 569 2.91 -24.34 -32.14
N SER A 570 3.26 -24.34 -30.85
CA SER A 570 4.38 -25.14 -30.33
C SER A 570 4.10 -26.64 -30.45
N VAL A 571 2.87 -27.08 -30.16
CA VAL A 571 2.47 -28.49 -30.37
C VAL A 571 2.52 -28.85 -31.84
N MET A 572 2.00 -27.99 -32.73
CA MET A 572 2.03 -28.22 -34.18
C MET A 572 3.47 -28.29 -34.72
N LEU A 573 4.34 -27.38 -34.29
CA LEU A 573 5.77 -27.37 -34.64
C LEU A 573 6.47 -28.64 -34.12
N GLY A 574 6.23 -29.03 -32.88
CA GLY A 574 6.80 -30.26 -32.29
C GLY A 574 6.38 -31.51 -33.07
N ALA A 575 5.12 -31.61 -33.46
CA ALA A 575 4.63 -32.72 -34.28
C ALA A 575 5.27 -32.71 -35.68
N MET A 576 5.35 -31.53 -36.32
CA MET A 576 6.01 -31.36 -37.62
C MET A 576 7.49 -31.77 -37.57
N VAL A 577 8.24 -31.32 -36.55
CA VAL A 577 9.65 -31.69 -36.36
C VAL A 577 9.82 -33.19 -36.15
N ARG A 578 8.96 -33.81 -35.35
CA ARG A 578 8.98 -35.27 -35.13
C ARG A 578 8.81 -36.02 -36.45
N GLU A 579 7.89 -35.58 -37.30
CA GLU A 579 7.69 -36.21 -38.61
C GLU A 579 8.87 -35.96 -39.55
N ILE A 580 9.39 -34.73 -39.59
CA ILE A 580 10.56 -34.40 -40.41
C ILE A 580 11.76 -35.27 -40.04
N LEU A 581 12.05 -35.42 -38.74
CA LEU A 581 13.13 -36.28 -38.24
C LEU A 581 12.90 -37.75 -38.59
N ARG A 582 11.63 -38.21 -38.59
CA ARG A 582 11.25 -39.58 -39.02
C ARG A 582 11.49 -39.78 -40.52
N GLN A 583 11.12 -38.80 -41.34
CA GLN A 583 11.22 -38.81 -42.81
C GLN A 583 12.64 -38.58 -43.33
N ASN A 584 13.53 -37.97 -42.53
CA ASN A 584 14.92 -37.68 -42.91
C ASN A 584 15.74 -38.95 -43.25
N LYS A 585 15.24 -40.15 -42.90
CA LYS A 585 15.78 -41.43 -43.35
C LYS A 585 15.48 -41.76 -44.84
N LYS A 586 14.60 -41.03 -45.52
CA LYS A 586 14.07 -41.35 -46.86
C LYS A 586 14.41 -40.33 -47.96
N GLY A 587 15.34 -39.40 -47.73
CA GLY A 587 15.91 -38.57 -48.81
C GLY A 587 14.95 -37.60 -49.50
N HIS A 588 13.89 -37.14 -48.82
CA HIS A 588 13.03 -36.06 -49.35
C HIS A 588 13.81 -34.74 -49.51
N LYS A 589 13.29 -33.82 -50.34
CA LYS A 589 13.87 -32.50 -50.62
C LYS A 589 14.07 -31.65 -49.35
N LEU A 590 15.17 -31.89 -48.63
CA LEU A 590 15.55 -31.26 -47.35
C LEU A 590 15.44 -29.73 -47.39
N LYS A 591 15.72 -29.12 -48.55
CA LYS A 591 15.64 -27.66 -48.75
C LYS A 591 14.23 -27.10 -48.56
N HIS A 592 13.18 -27.76 -49.06
CA HIS A 592 11.80 -27.30 -48.88
C HIS A 592 11.32 -27.49 -47.44
N VAL A 593 11.71 -28.61 -46.82
CA VAL A 593 11.39 -28.90 -45.42
C VAL A 593 12.05 -27.90 -44.48
N LEU A 594 13.33 -27.56 -44.73
CA LEU A 594 14.06 -26.56 -43.95
C LEU A 594 13.47 -25.15 -44.11
N ALA A 595 12.95 -24.82 -45.30
CA ALA A 595 12.26 -23.55 -45.53
C ALA A 595 10.91 -23.45 -44.80
N LEU A 596 10.11 -24.52 -44.79
CA LEU A 596 8.86 -24.59 -44.02
C LEU A 596 9.12 -24.55 -42.51
N PHE A 597 10.20 -25.22 -42.06
CA PHE A 597 10.68 -25.14 -40.69
C PHE A 597 11.08 -23.72 -40.29
N GLY A 598 11.83 -23.01 -41.14
CA GLY A 598 12.19 -21.61 -40.92
C GLY A 598 10.98 -20.68 -40.79
N LEU A 599 9.92 -20.90 -41.60
CA LEU A 599 8.68 -20.14 -41.47
C LEU A 599 7.94 -20.46 -40.16
N SER A 600 7.83 -21.73 -39.77
CA SER A 600 7.17 -22.08 -38.51
C SER A 600 7.93 -21.54 -37.29
N ILE A 601 9.25 -21.48 -37.36
CA ILE A 601 10.10 -20.84 -36.35
C ILE A 601 9.83 -19.33 -36.30
N LEU A 602 9.75 -18.65 -37.45
CA LEU A 602 9.43 -17.23 -37.53
C LEU A 602 8.07 -16.92 -36.88
N LEU A 603 7.10 -17.83 -37.05
CA LEU A 603 5.77 -17.70 -36.47
C LEU A 603 5.70 -18.04 -34.96
N GLY A 604 6.75 -18.63 -34.38
CA GLY A 604 6.77 -19.12 -32.99
C GLY A 604 7.80 -18.46 -32.06
N ILE A 605 8.98 -18.09 -32.57
CA ILE A 605 10.10 -17.54 -31.78
C ILE A 605 9.73 -16.28 -31.02
N PRO A 606 9.10 -15.25 -31.62
CA PRO A 606 8.83 -14.01 -30.90
C PRO A 606 8.00 -14.26 -29.65
N TRP A 607 7.03 -15.16 -29.75
CA TRP A 607 6.14 -15.50 -28.66
C TRP A 607 6.85 -16.27 -27.54
N ALA A 608 7.74 -17.22 -27.89
CA ALA A 608 8.59 -17.88 -26.92
C ALA A 608 9.45 -16.87 -26.15
N LEU A 609 10.04 -15.89 -26.84
CA LEU A 609 10.90 -14.87 -26.23
C LEU A 609 10.15 -14.04 -25.19
N ILE A 610 8.90 -13.65 -25.44
CA ILE A 610 8.08 -12.96 -24.43
C ILE A 610 7.78 -13.84 -23.23
N PHE A 611 7.35 -15.09 -23.46
CA PHE A 611 7.00 -15.99 -22.37
C PHE A 611 8.19 -16.27 -21.44
N PHE A 612 9.37 -16.52 -22.00
CA PHE A 612 10.60 -16.72 -21.24
C PHE A 612 11.12 -15.44 -20.58
N SER A 613 10.94 -14.29 -21.23
CA SER A 613 11.27 -12.95 -20.69
C SER A 613 10.54 -12.69 -19.36
N PHE A 614 9.23 -12.96 -19.32
CA PHE A 614 8.43 -12.80 -18.10
C PHE A 614 8.82 -13.77 -16.98
N THR A 615 9.28 -14.97 -17.32
CA THR A 615 9.59 -16.01 -16.32
C THR A 615 10.97 -15.85 -15.68
N SER A 616 11.97 -15.38 -16.44
CA SER A 616 13.39 -15.43 -15.99
C SER A 616 13.96 -14.10 -15.51
N GLY A 617 13.33 -12.96 -15.78
CA GLY A 617 13.73 -11.62 -15.31
C GLY A 617 15.06 -11.05 -15.86
N VAL A 618 16.10 -11.88 -15.99
CA VAL A 618 17.48 -11.49 -16.31
C VAL A 618 17.69 -11.12 -17.79
N PHE A 619 16.92 -11.73 -18.71
CA PHE A 619 17.03 -11.47 -20.15
C PHE A 619 15.90 -10.61 -20.71
N CYS A 620 15.18 -9.88 -19.85
CA CYS A 620 13.96 -9.19 -20.23
C CYS A 620 14.20 -8.16 -21.34
N LEU A 621 15.22 -7.30 -21.19
CA LEU A 621 15.50 -6.23 -22.15
C LEU A 621 15.90 -6.74 -23.54
N VAL A 622 16.85 -7.68 -23.62
CA VAL A 622 17.31 -8.24 -24.90
C VAL A 622 16.17 -8.99 -25.61
N SER A 623 15.39 -9.75 -24.85
CA SER A 623 14.24 -10.48 -25.38
C SER A 623 13.16 -9.53 -25.92
N LEU A 624 12.93 -8.40 -25.24
CA LEU A 624 12.02 -7.36 -25.72
C LEU A 624 12.52 -6.72 -27.02
N TYR A 625 13.81 -6.38 -27.13
CA TYR A 625 14.37 -5.83 -28.38
C TYR A 625 14.22 -6.81 -29.56
N ILE A 626 14.59 -8.08 -29.36
CA ILE A 626 14.48 -9.09 -30.42
C ILE A 626 13.02 -9.32 -30.78
N PHE A 627 12.13 -9.41 -29.78
CA PHE A 627 10.69 -9.52 -30.00
C PHE A 627 10.17 -8.36 -30.83
N THR A 628 10.48 -7.13 -30.45
CA THR A 628 10.01 -5.93 -31.14
C THR A 628 10.50 -5.88 -32.58
N ILE A 629 11.78 -6.19 -32.83
CA ILE A 629 12.34 -6.23 -34.19
C ILE A 629 11.66 -7.29 -35.06
N ILE A 630 11.46 -8.51 -34.55
CA ILE A 630 10.87 -9.59 -35.35
C ILE A 630 9.38 -9.30 -35.63
N ASN A 631 8.62 -8.81 -34.66
CA ASN A 631 7.20 -8.50 -34.86
C ASN A 631 7.01 -7.31 -35.79
N SER A 632 7.75 -6.21 -35.60
CA SER A 632 7.61 -5.04 -36.45
C SER A 632 8.01 -5.32 -37.90
N LEU A 633 8.92 -6.28 -38.14
CA LEU A 633 9.34 -6.70 -39.49
C LEU A 633 8.66 -8.00 -39.97
N GLN A 634 7.61 -8.47 -39.29
CA GLN A 634 7.03 -9.79 -39.55
C GLN A 634 6.55 -9.96 -41.00
N GLY A 635 5.82 -8.98 -41.55
CA GLY A 635 5.35 -9.01 -42.94
C GLY A 635 6.51 -9.00 -43.95
N PHE A 636 7.58 -8.27 -43.64
CA PHE A 636 8.79 -8.25 -44.46
C PHE A 636 9.53 -9.60 -44.46
N LEU A 637 9.65 -10.25 -43.30
CA LEU A 637 10.30 -11.55 -43.20
C LEU A 637 9.53 -12.63 -43.97
N ILE A 638 8.19 -12.58 -43.94
CA ILE A 638 7.34 -13.46 -44.77
C ILE A 638 7.52 -13.16 -46.27
N PHE A 639 7.61 -11.88 -46.67
CA PHE A 639 7.89 -11.50 -48.06
C PHE A 639 9.22 -12.08 -48.55
N VAL A 640 10.30 -11.89 -47.79
CA VAL A 640 11.63 -12.43 -48.14
C VAL A 640 11.57 -13.95 -48.26
N TRP A 641 10.92 -14.62 -47.31
CA TRP A 641 10.72 -16.07 -47.36
C TRP A 641 10.01 -16.49 -48.65
N TYR A 642 8.89 -15.86 -48.99
CA TYR A 642 8.14 -16.20 -50.20
C TYR A 642 8.95 -15.94 -51.47
N TRP A 643 9.67 -14.83 -51.53
CA TRP A 643 10.56 -14.51 -52.63
C TRP A 643 11.66 -15.58 -52.82
N THR A 644 12.29 -16.04 -51.74
CA THR A 644 13.30 -17.10 -51.80
C THR A 644 12.71 -18.43 -52.29
N MET A 645 11.49 -18.80 -51.87
CA MET A 645 10.79 -19.98 -52.37
C MET A 645 10.49 -19.88 -53.87
N VAL A 646 10.09 -18.70 -54.34
CA VAL A 646 9.85 -18.45 -55.76
C VAL A 646 11.13 -18.52 -56.59
N LEU A 647 12.23 -17.97 -56.10
CA LEU A 647 13.54 -18.03 -56.76
C LEU A 647 14.05 -19.47 -56.82
N GLN A 648 13.92 -20.24 -55.74
CA GLN A 648 14.30 -21.65 -55.73
C GLN A 648 13.47 -22.47 -56.72
N ALA A 649 12.17 -22.21 -56.84
CA ALA A 649 11.31 -22.87 -57.82
C ALA A 649 11.68 -22.52 -59.27
N ARG A 650 12.16 -21.29 -59.53
CA ARG A 650 12.62 -20.85 -60.86
C ARG A 650 14.01 -21.39 -61.25
N LYS A 651 14.84 -21.81 -60.29
CA LYS A 651 16.17 -22.36 -60.56
C LYS A 651 16.16 -23.86 -60.92
N SER A 652 15.03 -24.54 -60.70
CA SER A 652 14.84 -25.97 -61.02
C SER A 652 14.36 -26.38 -62.44
N PRO A 653 14.14 -25.51 -63.46
CA PRO A 653 13.77 -25.99 -64.81
C PRO A 653 14.89 -26.30 -65.81
N ASP A 654 16.17 -25.97 -65.58
CA ASP A 654 17.19 -26.00 -66.67
C ASP A 654 18.29 -27.07 -66.58
N SER A 655 18.21 -28.04 -65.67
CA SER A 655 19.24 -29.11 -65.60
C SER A 655 18.85 -30.42 -66.32
N GLN A 656 18.05 -30.34 -67.39
CA GLN A 656 17.67 -31.49 -68.21
C GLN A 656 17.35 -31.07 -69.67
N SER A 657 18.27 -30.36 -70.31
CA SER A 657 18.24 -30.15 -71.77
C SER A 657 19.63 -29.73 -72.25
N SER A 658 20.47 -30.72 -72.56
CA SER A 658 21.60 -30.65 -73.51
C SER A 658 22.68 -31.63 -73.07
N SER A 659 22.60 -32.87 -73.55
CA SER A 659 23.73 -33.78 -73.79
C SER A 659 23.19 -35.07 -74.38
N ASP A 660 22.66 -35.00 -75.60
CA ASP A 660 22.54 -36.17 -76.50
C ASP A 660 22.33 -35.66 -77.93
N SER A 661 23.35 -34.96 -78.45
CA SER A 661 23.53 -34.85 -79.89
C SER A 661 24.98 -34.51 -80.21
N ALA A 662 25.58 -35.35 -81.07
CA ALA A 662 26.81 -35.15 -81.84
C ALA A 662 28.17 -35.30 -81.12
N LYS A 663 28.76 -36.51 -81.18
CA LYS A 663 29.81 -36.88 -82.16
C LYS A 663 30.53 -38.17 -81.74
N LEU A 664 30.30 -39.23 -82.51
CA LEU A 664 31.26 -40.31 -82.70
C LEU A 664 31.69 -40.26 -84.17
N GLN A 665 32.92 -39.83 -84.41
CA GLN A 665 33.70 -40.29 -85.56
C GLN A 665 35.10 -40.67 -85.04
N PRO A 666 35.61 -41.87 -85.38
CA PRO A 666 36.96 -42.28 -85.04
C PRO A 666 37.94 -41.97 -86.18
N SER A 667 39.15 -41.55 -85.85
CA SER A 667 40.29 -41.52 -86.78
C SER A 667 41.24 -42.68 -86.49
N SER A 668 41.33 -43.58 -87.47
CA SER A 668 42.49 -44.39 -87.91
C SER A 668 43.41 -45.06 -86.87
N SER A 669 43.37 -46.39 -86.84
CA SER A 669 44.50 -47.30 -87.15
C SER A 669 43.94 -48.66 -87.52
#